data_AF-A0A6N6QG83-F1
#
_entry.id   AF-A0A6N6QG83-F1
#
_cell.length_a   1.000
_cell.length_b   1.000
_cell.length_c   1.000
_cell.angle_alpha   90.00
_cell.angle_beta   90.00
_cell.angle_gamma   90.00
#
_symmetry.space_group_name_H-M   'P 1'
#
loop_
_entity.id
_entity.type
_entity.pdbx_description
1 polymer ?
#
loop_
_entity_poly.entity_id
_entity_poly.type
_entity_poly.pdbx_seq_one_letter_code
_entity_poly.pdbx_strand_id
1 'polypeptide(L)'
;ETLHLKVLARRWDGDGWQFPTNRSVQLQLVGPRGDTTLRTNLALGPGGAADWTWMVPVGTRGTYRAHLECGPARLDREVEVRDFQPAAFDVALKAKPSYGPGEAMGVPFTARYLFGQDLANARLLWSANGEDFAFAPTGWTSFAFCQGTGDWRLRPQSDNPGVTHADGSVEIAPGVPRIIVPELPPNPIAPQPQRVQLTAEVTDLDQQTIAAQTEFVRHASAFYLGFRWSHGEESVLATNVPLAFQLVAVRNDGQPWPVAVDATVRLRRVEWKSVAVQRAGRVVGHQSEPEFHDVAESRVRTQGMARAGERWETADATDAGTLPALGQPGQYLLEFSARDDAGNGASTTVGFHVTGDGRLAWHARNGAEVELVADTATHAEGDTATLLVKAPFDATALVTVEREDVRRAFSIPLRGNAPAIRVPIGAHDGPNVFVGVALVRGSAGNPHAFPMPEWRVGYQTLSVPTDRDRLRVVVKSGPAVARPGDTIAVHASVRDAAGNAVPGAETTLYAVDEGYLVLKGTEAPAPFEAFAEPRRLGVTTTLSLPGLLPEDPRFRSFANKGHVAGGGGQAATARRNFVPCPFWNASLATDDHGDIAVSFVAPDSLTRYRVVAVATHGPRAMGTGIDAFEVRKPLMIESALPRFAHVGDRLVARALVFNQSGRPLSVRADLVPGTNAAFATAHAGPVRIEVASEGTAVVEFPVRLESPGTAEWKWSVVSDAMSDAVTVSLPVTHAEADLREVRHLLAAAGSTNLLAAMDTAMLEQPDALTLRIAASPIAFLGESAHQLVHYPYGCVEQTGSSLLPWIALRDFPGLLPPDQRAATNVDAALAAGVRRFWSMQTADGGLAYWPGGTTPQRWGSAYGAWVLALARGAGADVPTNRLARLHKWLDGQCRADPPNPDPESLHLRCLTALALAAGDAADAGLLESLGASRDRLSPEDRAMLALALLQTRDDREGASALLRMPPGQRPRHGAFGSDARVDALRLLAHARLDPQSAETTGLLDSLVLRRQGGHWATTQGNAWALWAIADHARRSGPPRAIEGEVRIGTTTRRFSAGTNDPLVALRLPLTAADAASGVTLSHALPFPLHLEAAISGRRTAGTNPAAAIHRGFSLRRTYEKLDAKNRPGPIEGLRVGDRVLVTLDIDAADPAEWVAIDDPLPAVLEPSQGTFRTEGKDPGGLAAEGPCDFVEVRSDRRMAFIDVLPEGRHRVRYLARVRAAGDVVAAPAKIEAMYKPQRHGFSEGTRLHADAAAPTPP
;
A
#
# COMPACT_ATOMS: atom_id res chain seq x y z
N GLU A 1 3.08 -3.96 -17.85
CA GLU A 1 3.97 -4.62 -16.88
C GLU A 1 3.80 -6.12 -16.83
N THR A 2 4.94 -6.80 -16.75
CA THR A 2 5.07 -8.24 -16.61
C THR A 2 5.88 -8.53 -15.36
N LEU A 3 5.33 -9.34 -14.46
CA LEU A 3 6.02 -9.82 -13.27
C LEU A 3 6.73 -11.14 -13.60
N HIS A 4 8.00 -11.25 -13.20
CA HIS A 4 8.78 -12.48 -13.27
C HIS A 4 9.08 -12.99 -11.85
N LEU A 5 9.10 -14.31 -11.68
CA LEU A 5 9.31 -14.97 -10.40
C LEU A 5 10.25 -16.17 -10.56
N LYS A 6 11.26 -16.28 -9.70
CA LYS A 6 12.07 -17.49 -9.51
C LYS A 6 11.80 -18.06 -8.12
N VAL A 7 11.68 -19.38 -8.02
CA VAL A 7 11.43 -20.13 -6.79
C VAL A 7 12.56 -21.15 -6.61
N LEU A 8 13.21 -21.11 -5.45
CA LEU A 8 14.20 -22.11 -5.03
C LEU A 8 13.62 -22.89 -3.84
N ALA A 9 13.44 -24.19 -4.00
CA ALA A 9 12.91 -25.07 -2.96
C ALA A 9 13.99 -26.05 -2.48
N ARG A 10 14.15 -26.15 -1.16
CA ARG A 10 15.04 -27.09 -0.48
C ARG A 10 14.32 -27.71 0.70
N ARG A 11 14.58 -28.99 0.96
CA ARG A 11 14.11 -29.72 2.15
C ARG A 11 15.26 -29.81 3.13
N TRP A 12 15.04 -29.48 4.39
CA TRP A 12 15.97 -29.80 5.47
C TRP A 12 15.74 -31.25 5.91
N ASP A 13 16.81 -31.99 6.19
CA ASP A 13 16.74 -33.36 6.71
C ASP A 13 17.33 -33.53 8.12
N GLY A 14 17.81 -32.43 8.72
CA GLY A 14 18.52 -32.42 10.01
C GLY A 14 20.04 -32.41 9.86
N ASP A 15 20.59 -32.82 8.72
CA ASP A 15 22.04 -32.95 8.47
C ASP A 15 22.51 -32.16 7.23
N GLY A 16 21.57 -31.59 6.48
CA GLY A 16 21.74 -30.40 5.66
C GLY A 16 20.56 -30.13 4.73
N TRP A 17 20.80 -29.31 3.69
CA TRP A 17 19.82 -29.09 2.64
C TRP A 17 19.86 -30.21 1.59
N GLN A 18 18.66 -30.62 1.16
CA GLN A 18 18.36 -31.60 0.12
C GLN A 18 17.37 -31.02 -0.89
N PHE A 19 17.22 -31.67 -2.05
CA PHE A 19 16.09 -31.39 -2.92
C PHE A 19 14.78 -31.92 -2.31
N PRO A 20 13.62 -31.26 -2.54
CA PRO A 20 12.34 -31.72 -2.03
C PRO A 20 11.86 -32.99 -2.77
N THR A 21 11.24 -33.90 -2.01
CA THR A 21 10.62 -35.13 -2.53
C THR A 21 9.34 -34.84 -3.32
N ASN A 22 8.54 -33.87 -2.85
CA ASN A 22 7.46 -33.27 -3.63
C ASN A 22 8.05 -32.27 -4.64
N ARG A 23 7.88 -32.52 -5.95
CA ARG A 23 8.35 -31.64 -7.03
C ARG A 23 7.28 -30.67 -7.55
N SER A 24 6.41 -30.19 -6.67
CA SER A 24 5.39 -29.18 -6.98
C SER A 24 5.33 -28.12 -5.88
N VAL A 25 5.52 -26.85 -6.26
CA VAL A 25 5.22 -25.69 -5.40
C VAL A 25 3.89 -25.11 -5.86
N GLN A 26 2.93 -25.01 -4.95
CA GLN A 26 1.70 -24.28 -5.24
C GLN A 26 1.94 -22.78 -5.06
N LEU A 27 1.64 -21.98 -6.09
CA LEU A 27 1.61 -20.53 -6.02
C LEU A 27 0.15 -20.06 -6.00
N GLN A 28 -0.24 -19.34 -4.96
CA GLN A 28 -1.51 -18.64 -4.85
C GLN A 28 -1.25 -17.14 -4.78
N LEU A 29 -1.54 -16.41 -5.86
CA LEU A 29 -1.49 -14.95 -5.87
C LEU A 29 -2.86 -14.40 -5.45
N VAL A 30 -2.84 -13.72 -4.32
CA VAL A 30 -3.98 -13.05 -3.70
C VAL A 30 -3.90 -11.55 -3.99
N GLY A 31 -5.01 -10.93 -4.35
CA GLY A 31 -5.09 -9.51 -4.65
C GLY A 31 -4.89 -8.63 -3.41
N PRO A 32 -4.76 -7.30 -3.58
CA PRO A 32 -4.83 -6.31 -2.49
C PRO A 32 -6.17 -6.28 -1.75
N ARG A 33 -7.09 -7.13 -2.19
CA ARG A 33 -8.45 -7.25 -1.73
C ARG A 33 -8.74 -8.67 -1.19
N GLY A 34 -7.70 -9.48 -0.95
CA GLY A 34 -7.86 -10.85 -0.43
C GLY A 34 -8.47 -11.86 -1.41
N ASP A 35 -8.86 -11.44 -2.63
CA ASP A 35 -9.36 -12.33 -3.68
C ASP A 35 -8.23 -13.22 -4.22
N THR A 36 -8.52 -14.50 -4.50
CA THR A 36 -7.53 -15.36 -5.17
C THR A 36 -7.56 -15.08 -6.67
N THR A 37 -6.74 -14.11 -7.07
CA THR A 37 -6.51 -13.69 -8.46
C THR A 37 -5.90 -14.83 -9.28
N LEU A 38 -5.03 -15.65 -8.68
CA LEU A 38 -4.46 -16.87 -9.29
C LEU A 38 -4.23 -17.97 -8.24
N ARG A 39 -4.43 -19.24 -8.64
CA ARG A 39 -3.84 -20.41 -7.97
C ARG A 39 -3.31 -21.35 -9.05
N THR A 40 -2.02 -21.72 -8.98
CA THR A 40 -1.34 -22.59 -9.95
C THR A 40 -0.31 -23.48 -9.24
N ASN A 41 0.09 -24.58 -9.89
CA ASN A 41 1.16 -25.46 -9.39
C ASN A 41 2.37 -25.32 -10.32
N LEU A 42 3.51 -24.93 -9.76
CA LEU A 42 4.79 -24.82 -10.43
C LEU A 42 5.57 -26.13 -10.26
N ALA A 43 5.89 -26.80 -11.36
CA ALA A 43 6.69 -28.02 -11.35
C ALA A 43 8.16 -27.69 -11.07
N LEU A 44 8.77 -28.35 -10.08
CA LEU A 44 10.19 -28.19 -9.76
C LEU A 44 11.06 -29.04 -10.68
N GLY A 45 12.01 -28.39 -11.35
CA GLY A 45 13.05 -29.03 -12.14
C GLY A 45 14.04 -29.83 -11.27
N PRO A 46 15.01 -30.54 -11.90
CA PRO A 46 15.98 -31.37 -11.19
C PRO A 46 16.78 -30.62 -10.11
N GLY A 47 17.10 -29.34 -10.32
CA GLY A 47 17.76 -28.44 -9.36
C GLY A 47 16.87 -27.95 -8.20
N GLY A 48 15.67 -28.52 -8.02
CA GLY A 48 14.73 -28.09 -6.98
C GLY A 48 14.27 -26.64 -7.15
N ALA A 49 14.18 -26.17 -8.41
CA ALA A 49 13.85 -24.81 -8.77
C ALA A 49 12.68 -24.76 -9.76
N ALA A 50 11.94 -23.66 -9.77
CA ALA A 50 10.91 -23.34 -10.77
C ALA A 50 10.89 -21.83 -11.04
N ASP A 51 10.27 -21.43 -12.13
CA ASP A 51 10.00 -20.04 -12.45
C ASP A 51 8.59 -19.84 -13.01
N TRP A 52 8.16 -18.59 -13.03
CA TRP A 52 6.84 -18.19 -13.47
C TRP A 52 6.83 -16.74 -13.97
N THR A 53 5.85 -16.40 -14.80
CA THR A 53 5.70 -15.06 -15.40
C THR A 53 4.23 -14.70 -15.55
N TRP A 54 3.90 -13.43 -15.31
CA TRP A 54 2.52 -12.93 -15.24
C TRP A 54 2.36 -11.55 -15.87
N MET A 55 1.38 -11.39 -16.76
CA MET A 55 0.98 -10.08 -17.25
C MET A 55 0.01 -9.44 -16.23
N VAL A 56 0.39 -8.29 -15.67
CA VAL A 56 -0.40 -7.61 -14.63
C VAL A 56 -1.69 -7.03 -15.27
N PRO A 57 -2.90 -7.39 -14.81
CA PRO A 57 -4.14 -6.89 -15.39
C PRO A 57 -4.31 -5.37 -15.26
N VAL A 58 -4.86 -4.74 -16.31
CA VAL A 58 -5.28 -3.34 -16.25
C VAL A 58 -6.46 -3.21 -15.27
N GLY A 59 -6.31 -2.33 -14.27
CA GLY A 59 -7.31 -2.12 -13.20
C GLY A 59 -6.68 -2.12 -11.81
N THR A 60 -6.80 -3.25 -11.09
CA THR A 60 -6.54 -3.37 -9.64
C THR A 60 -5.14 -2.91 -9.20
N ARG A 61 -5.09 -1.76 -8.51
CA ARG A 61 -3.92 -1.26 -7.75
C ARG A 61 -3.94 -1.73 -6.29
N GLY A 62 -2.77 -1.77 -5.66
CA GLY A 62 -2.55 -2.16 -4.27
C GLY A 62 -1.46 -3.23 -4.07
N THR A 63 -1.30 -3.70 -2.84
CA THR A 63 -0.36 -4.77 -2.42
C THR A 63 -0.96 -6.18 -2.57
N TYR A 64 -0.56 -6.92 -3.61
CA TYR A 64 -0.85 -8.34 -3.77
C TYR A 64 -0.01 -9.20 -2.81
N ARG A 65 -0.46 -10.43 -2.52
CA ARG A 65 0.24 -11.43 -1.70
C ARG A 65 0.43 -12.73 -2.48
N ALA A 66 1.68 -13.10 -2.74
CA ALA A 66 2.03 -14.42 -3.25
C ALA A 66 2.28 -15.37 -2.08
N HIS A 67 1.40 -16.36 -1.92
CA HIS A 67 1.60 -17.50 -1.03
C HIS A 67 2.22 -18.64 -1.84
N LEU A 68 3.33 -19.20 -1.37
CA LEU A 68 4.00 -20.34 -1.98
C LEU A 68 4.02 -21.51 -0.99
N GLU A 69 3.44 -22.65 -1.35
CA GLU A 69 3.32 -23.83 -0.49
C GLU A 69 4.00 -25.06 -1.13
N CYS A 70 4.88 -25.73 -0.40
CA CYS A 70 5.67 -26.88 -0.85
C CYS A 70 5.68 -27.98 0.22
N GLY A 71 4.69 -28.88 0.15
CA GLY A 71 4.43 -29.81 1.26
C GLY A 71 3.99 -29.02 2.52
N PRO A 72 4.60 -29.22 3.70
CA PRO A 72 4.28 -28.46 4.90
C PRO A 72 4.94 -27.07 4.94
N ALA A 73 5.88 -26.75 4.04
CA ALA A 73 6.57 -25.47 4.03
C ALA A 73 5.74 -24.41 3.29
N ARG A 74 5.63 -23.21 3.87
CA ARG A 74 4.93 -22.06 3.29
C ARG A 74 5.80 -20.81 3.34
N LEU A 75 5.74 -20.00 2.28
CA LEU A 75 6.42 -18.72 2.14
C LEU A 75 5.45 -17.66 1.59
N ASP A 76 5.28 -16.57 2.33
CA ASP A 76 4.45 -15.43 1.91
C ASP A 76 5.34 -14.27 1.43
N ARG A 77 4.94 -13.61 0.33
CA ARG A 77 5.62 -12.45 -0.26
C ARG A 77 4.62 -11.40 -0.72
N GLU A 78 4.94 -10.11 -0.55
CA GLU A 78 4.09 -9.01 -1.00
C GLU A 78 4.60 -8.40 -2.32
N VAL A 79 3.68 -7.94 -3.17
CA VAL A 79 3.93 -7.39 -4.52
C VAL A 79 3.05 -6.15 -4.71
N GLU A 80 3.65 -4.96 -4.80
CA GLU A 80 2.88 -3.72 -4.99
C GLU A 80 2.66 -3.37 -6.46
N VAL A 81 1.42 -3.04 -6.82
CA VAL A 81 1.02 -2.51 -8.14
C VAL A 81 0.41 -1.13 -7.92
N ARG A 82 1.12 -0.07 -8.34
CA ARG A 82 0.75 1.34 -8.14
C ARG A 82 0.94 2.12 -9.44
N ASP A 83 0.36 3.32 -9.52
CA ASP A 83 0.63 4.27 -10.59
C ASP A 83 1.73 5.25 -10.14
N PHE A 84 2.98 4.97 -10.50
CA PHE A 84 4.16 5.74 -10.05
C PHE A 84 5.04 6.22 -11.23
N GLN A 85 6.04 7.05 -10.91
CA GLN A 85 7.13 7.45 -11.79
C GLN A 85 8.43 6.84 -11.24
N PRO A 86 9.34 6.27 -12.07
CA PRO A 86 10.66 5.85 -11.62
C PRO A 86 11.48 7.02 -11.04
N ALA A 87 12.41 6.72 -10.13
CA ALA A 87 13.37 7.73 -9.67
C ALA A 87 14.35 8.09 -10.79
N ALA A 88 14.60 9.37 -11.04
CA ALA A 88 15.60 9.85 -11.99
C ALA A 88 17.00 9.99 -11.36
N PHE A 89 17.06 10.12 -10.03
CA PHE A 89 18.27 10.27 -9.24
C PHE A 89 18.20 9.50 -7.91
N ASP A 90 19.36 9.17 -7.36
CA ASP A 90 19.51 8.58 -6.02
C ASP A 90 20.08 9.60 -5.03
N VAL A 91 19.73 9.44 -3.76
CA VAL A 91 20.17 10.28 -2.65
C VAL A 91 20.65 9.38 -1.50
N ALA A 92 21.92 9.50 -1.13
CA ALA A 92 22.51 8.71 -0.05
C ALA A 92 23.13 9.61 1.04
N LEU A 93 22.80 9.30 2.29
CA LEU A 93 23.33 9.96 3.50
C LEU A 93 24.37 9.06 4.17
N LYS A 94 25.53 9.61 4.55
CA LYS A 94 26.67 8.86 5.10
C LYS A 94 27.05 9.32 6.51
N ALA A 95 26.14 9.18 7.47
CA ALA A 95 26.38 9.50 8.86
C ALA A 95 27.41 8.54 9.52
N LYS A 96 28.14 9.03 10.53
CA LYS A 96 28.87 8.17 11.47
C LYS A 96 27.87 7.32 12.29
N PRO A 97 28.26 6.16 12.84
CA PRO A 97 27.41 5.41 13.77
C PRO A 97 27.07 6.22 15.04
N SER A 98 28.04 7.01 15.52
CA SER A 98 27.86 7.91 16.67
C SER A 98 28.68 9.19 16.55
N TYR A 99 28.28 10.21 17.31
CA TYR A 99 28.94 11.51 17.48
C TYR A 99 29.06 11.85 18.97
N GLY A 100 30.20 12.44 19.38
CA GLY A 100 30.51 12.80 20.77
C GLY A 100 29.74 14.03 21.30
N PRO A 101 29.87 14.32 22.61
CA PRO A 101 29.34 15.55 23.20
C PRO A 101 29.97 16.79 22.52
N GLY A 102 29.13 17.73 22.09
CA GLY A 102 29.58 18.92 21.37
C GLY A 102 30.20 18.67 19.98
N GLU A 103 30.25 17.43 19.50
CA GLU A 103 30.75 17.15 18.15
C GLU A 103 29.73 17.61 17.10
N ALA A 104 30.17 18.41 16.12
CA ALA A 104 29.34 18.81 15.00
C ALA A 104 28.90 17.57 14.20
N MET A 105 27.59 17.38 14.06
CA MET A 105 26.99 16.16 13.50
C MET A 105 27.04 16.13 11.97
N GLY A 106 28.22 16.34 11.39
CA GLY A 106 28.43 16.36 9.96
C GLY A 106 28.06 15.04 9.29
N VAL A 107 27.01 15.06 8.48
CA VAL A 107 26.53 13.94 7.64
C VAL A 107 26.77 14.30 6.17
N PRO A 108 27.85 13.79 5.54
CA PRO A 108 28.04 13.91 4.10
C PRO A 108 26.90 13.27 3.31
N PHE A 109 26.54 13.87 2.18
CA PHE A 109 25.53 13.33 1.27
C PHE A 109 26.00 13.29 -0.18
N THR A 110 25.39 12.41 -0.97
CA THR A 110 25.54 12.37 -2.43
C THR A 110 24.17 12.37 -3.07
N ALA A 111 23.97 13.25 -4.06
CA ALA A 111 22.80 13.26 -4.93
C ALA A 111 23.29 13.18 -6.38
N ARG A 112 22.83 12.16 -7.12
CA ARG A 112 23.28 11.85 -8.49
C ARG A 112 22.15 11.30 -9.33
N TYR A 113 22.05 11.77 -10.57
CA TYR A 113 21.21 11.12 -11.58
C TYR A 113 21.67 9.68 -11.79
N LEU A 114 20.74 8.78 -12.08
CA LEU A 114 21.07 7.35 -12.26
C LEU A 114 21.98 7.12 -13.47
N PHE A 115 21.95 8.01 -14.46
CA PHE A 115 22.93 8.07 -15.54
C PHE A 115 24.31 8.66 -15.12
N GLY A 116 24.65 8.68 -13.83
CA GLY A 116 26.00 8.91 -13.30
C GLY A 116 26.42 10.37 -13.06
N GLN A 117 25.64 11.36 -13.51
CA GLN A 117 25.97 12.79 -13.35
C GLN A 117 25.61 13.31 -11.96
N ASP A 118 26.44 14.22 -11.42
CA ASP A 118 26.18 14.88 -10.14
C ASP A 118 25.03 15.89 -10.23
N LEU A 119 24.12 15.82 -9.25
CA LEU A 119 22.98 16.74 -9.16
C LEU A 119 23.46 18.18 -8.85
N ALA A 120 22.94 19.17 -9.58
CA ALA A 120 23.33 20.57 -9.44
C ALA A 120 22.11 21.50 -9.60
N ASN A 121 22.12 22.61 -8.86
CA ASN A 121 21.02 23.60 -8.78
C ASN A 121 19.71 22.99 -8.23
N ALA A 122 19.83 22.01 -7.33
CA ALA A 122 18.72 21.29 -6.70
C ALA A 122 18.53 21.73 -5.23
N ARG A 123 17.29 21.69 -4.75
CA ARG A 123 16.88 22.11 -3.40
C ARG A 123 16.87 20.92 -2.45
N LEU A 124 17.76 20.90 -1.46
CA LEU A 124 17.73 19.94 -0.36
C LEU A 124 17.00 20.56 0.84
N LEU A 125 15.96 19.89 1.32
CA LEU A 125 15.36 20.13 2.64
C LEU A 125 15.79 19.00 3.58
N TRP A 126 15.99 19.28 4.87
CA TRP A 126 16.29 18.25 5.85
C TRP A 126 15.60 18.50 7.20
N SER A 127 15.35 17.42 7.94
CA SER A 127 14.87 17.45 9.31
C SER A 127 15.46 16.30 10.13
N ALA A 128 15.83 16.59 11.37
CA ALA A 128 16.44 15.66 12.30
C ALA A 128 15.62 15.59 13.59
N ASN A 129 15.24 14.38 14.00
CA ASN A 129 14.54 14.11 15.25
C ASN A 129 15.47 13.29 16.16
N GLY A 130 15.80 13.80 17.35
CA GLY A 130 16.54 13.09 18.39
C GLY A 130 15.60 12.57 19.47
N GLU A 131 15.62 11.27 19.75
CA GLU A 131 14.89 10.63 20.87
C GLU A 131 15.86 10.12 21.94
N ASP A 132 15.46 10.10 23.21
CA ASP A 132 16.24 9.48 24.29
C ASP A 132 16.59 8.00 23.99
N PHE A 133 17.85 7.60 24.19
CA PHE A 133 18.37 6.27 23.86
C PHE A 133 19.20 5.67 24.99
N ALA A 134 19.10 4.34 25.18
CA ALA A 134 19.78 3.63 26.27
C ALA A 134 21.29 3.46 26.03
N PHE A 135 22.10 3.69 27.05
CA PHE A 135 23.53 3.39 27.02
C PHE A 135 23.79 1.98 27.55
N ALA A 136 24.16 1.04 26.68
CA ALA A 136 24.43 -0.35 27.03
C ALA A 136 25.71 -0.89 26.33
N PRO A 137 26.91 -0.43 26.73
CA PRO A 137 28.16 -0.84 26.10
C PRO A 137 28.52 -2.31 26.40
N THR A 138 29.14 -2.97 25.42
CA THR A 138 29.61 -4.37 25.52
C THR A 138 30.56 -4.57 26.70
N GLY A 139 30.38 -5.64 27.48
CA GLY A 139 31.20 -5.97 28.64
C GLY A 139 30.73 -5.35 29.97
N TRP A 140 29.69 -4.51 29.95
CA TRP A 140 29.18 -3.79 31.13
C TRP A 140 27.80 -4.26 31.61
N THR A 141 27.36 -5.44 31.19
CA THR A 141 25.99 -5.96 31.41
C THR A 141 25.55 -6.05 32.87
N SER A 142 26.49 -6.08 33.83
CA SER A 142 26.18 -6.05 35.28
C SER A 142 26.03 -4.64 35.87
N PHE A 143 26.12 -3.57 35.07
CA PHE A 143 25.96 -2.18 35.52
C PHE A 143 24.74 -1.52 34.86
N ALA A 144 23.93 -0.84 35.65
CA ALA A 144 22.85 0.02 35.16
C ALA A 144 23.39 1.41 34.80
N PHE A 145 23.02 1.93 33.63
CA PHE A 145 23.40 3.26 33.14
C PHE A 145 22.17 4.10 32.83
N CYS A 146 22.29 5.43 32.96
CA CYS A 146 21.24 6.39 32.64
C CYS A 146 19.92 6.05 33.37
N GLN A 147 18.84 5.74 32.65
CA GLN A 147 17.54 5.40 33.27
C GLN A 147 17.46 3.91 33.64
N GLY A 148 18.03 3.53 34.79
CA GLY A 148 17.91 2.20 35.39
C GLY A 148 16.51 1.86 35.93
N THR A 149 15.51 2.74 35.78
CA THR A 149 14.11 2.50 36.16
C THR A 149 13.19 2.33 34.94
N GLY A 150 12.55 1.16 34.86
CA GLY A 150 11.61 0.81 33.80
C GLY A 150 10.23 1.47 33.91
N ASP A 151 9.84 1.97 35.08
CA ASP A 151 8.60 2.75 35.23
C ASP A 151 8.85 4.23 34.93
N TRP A 152 8.16 4.75 33.91
CA TRP A 152 8.27 6.14 33.49
C TRP A 152 7.74 7.14 34.53
N ARG A 153 6.87 6.71 35.45
CA ARG A 153 6.32 7.58 36.51
C ARG A 153 7.37 7.90 37.57
N LEU A 154 8.38 7.05 37.75
CA LEU A 154 9.48 7.26 38.71
C LEU A 154 10.52 8.30 38.24
N ARG A 155 10.15 9.16 37.28
CA ARG A 155 10.98 10.16 36.63
C ARG A 155 10.41 11.56 36.94
N PRO A 156 10.82 12.21 38.04
CA PRO A 156 10.15 13.41 38.59
C PRO A 156 10.21 14.69 37.73
N GLN A 157 10.64 14.61 36.46
CA GLN A 157 10.84 15.77 35.56
C GLN A 157 10.48 15.49 34.08
N SER A 158 9.85 14.35 33.74
CA SER A 158 9.59 13.98 32.33
C SER A 158 8.11 13.93 31.95
N ASP A 159 7.43 15.08 31.97
CA ASP A 159 6.09 15.26 31.35
C ASP A 159 6.14 15.20 29.81
N ASN A 160 7.33 15.15 29.23
CA ASN A 160 7.57 14.89 27.80
C ASN A 160 8.85 14.04 27.67
N PRO A 161 8.89 12.95 26.88
CA PRO A 161 10.17 12.35 26.48
C PRO A 161 11.05 13.38 25.75
N GLY A 162 12.37 13.23 25.82
CA GLY A 162 13.37 14.21 25.38
C GLY A 162 13.53 14.33 23.86
N VAL A 163 12.42 14.53 23.14
CA VAL A 163 12.38 14.71 21.68
C VAL A 163 12.95 16.08 21.31
N THR A 164 14.11 16.10 20.67
CA THR A 164 14.70 17.32 20.11
C THR A 164 14.56 17.32 18.59
N HIS A 165 14.38 18.51 17.99
CA HIS A 165 14.11 18.66 16.57
C HIS A 165 14.92 19.82 15.97
N ALA A 166 15.47 19.60 14.78
CA ALA A 166 16.13 20.61 13.97
C ALA A 166 15.76 20.42 12.49
N ASP A 167 15.67 21.51 11.75
CA ASP A 167 15.28 21.53 10.34
C ASP A 167 16.08 22.60 9.56
N GLY A 168 16.19 22.43 8.24
CA GLY A 168 16.90 23.38 7.39
C GLY A 168 16.85 23.08 5.90
N SER A 169 17.49 23.95 5.11
CA SER A 169 17.58 23.84 3.65
C SER A 169 19.00 24.14 3.16
N VAL A 170 19.42 23.46 2.09
CA VAL A 170 20.72 23.64 1.42
C VAL A 170 20.50 23.62 -0.10
N GLU A 171 21.13 24.53 -0.82
CA GLU A 171 21.18 24.46 -2.29
C GLU A 171 22.38 23.63 -2.75
N ILE A 172 22.14 22.63 -3.59
CA ILE A 172 23.17 21.76 -4.14
C ILE A 172 23.80 22.46 -5.36
N ALA A 173 24.61 23.50 -5.13
CA ALA A 173 25.35 24.21 -6.18
C ALA A 173 26.81 23.72 -6.29
N PRO A 174 27.46 23.85 -7.46
CA PRO A 174 28.88 23.49 -7.63
C PRO A 174 29.79 24.21 -6.63
N GLY A 175 30.64 23.45 -5.94
CA GLY A 175 31.55 23.98 -4.90
C GLY A 175 30.95 24.12 -3.50
N VAL A 176 29.64 23.97 -3.32
CA VAL A 176 29.01 23.95 -1.99
C VAL A 176 29.34 22.62 -1.29
N PRO A 177 29.79 22.63 -0.01
CA PRO A 177 30.02 21.41 0.75
C PRO A 177 28.74 20.56 0.89
N ARG A 178 28.75 19.36 0.32
CA ARG A 178 27.63 18.40 0.42
C ARG A 178 27.61 17.69 1.78
N ILE A 179 27.31 18.45 2.82
CA ILE A 179 27.23 18.00 4.21
C ILE A 179 26.01 18.65 4.90
N ILE A 180 25.25 17.84 5.65
CA ILE A 180 24.21 18.34 6.55
C ILE A 180 24.81 18.39 7.96
N VAL A 181 24.56 19.47 8.70
CA VAL A 181 24.98 19.62 10.11
C VAL A 181 23.75 19.99 10.94
N PRO A 182 23.01 19.01 11.50
CA PRO A 182 21.86 19.30 12.33
C PRO A 182 22.30 19.79 13.72
N GLU A 183 21.67 20.86 14.21
CA GLU A 183 21.92 21.41 15.55
C GLU A 183 20.86 20.95 16.54
N LEU A 184 21.04 19.76 17.11
CA LEU A 184 20.19 19.25 18.18
C LEU A 184 20.83 19.52 19.56
N PRO A 185 20.19 20.24 20.49
CA PRO A 185 20.66 20.36 21.87
C PRO A 185 20.51 19.01 22.61
N PRO A 186 21.32 18.75 23.66
CA PRO A 186 21.11 17.59 24.53
C PRO A 186 19.87 17.78 25.41
N ASN A 187 19.25 16.67 25.81
CA ASN A 187 18.23 16.66 26.86
C ASN A 187 18.85 17.21 28.16
N PRO A 188 18.44 18.40 28.65
CA PRO A 188 19.07 19.03 29.82
C PRO A 188 18.54 18.49 31.15
N ILE A 189 17.45 17.71 31.11
CA ILE A 189 16.76 17.11 32.26
C ILE A 189 17.34 15.72 32.55
N ALA A 190 17.44 14.89 31.50
CA ALA A 190 18.00 13.55 31.58
C ALA A 190 19.15 13.40 30.56
N PRO A 191 20.38 13.84 30.90
CA PRO A 191 21.50 13.82 29.97
C PRO A 191 22.01 12.38 29.76
N GLN A 192 21.61 11.82 28.62
CA GLN A 192 21.87 10.45 28.15
C GLN A 192 22.06 10.47 26.62
N PRO A 193 22.48 9.37 25.97
CA PRO A 193 22.53 9.35 24.51
C PRO A 193 21.16 9.64 23.87
N GLN A 194 21.17 10.25 22.70
CA GLN A 194 19.99 10.39 21.86
C GLN A 194 20.19 9.63 20.54
N ARG A 195 19.17 8.91 20.09
CA ARG A 195 19.10 8.33 18.75
C ARG A 195 18.52 9.37 17.81
N VAL A 196 19.29 9.78 16.81
CA VAL A 196 18.91 10.82 15.84
C VAL A 196 18.53 10.17 14.51
N GLN A 197 17.28 10.35 14.10
CA GLN A 197 16.82 10.06 12.74
C GLN A 197 16.91 11.34 11.89
N LEU A 198 17.78 11.35 10.90
CA LEU A 198 17.90 12.43 9.90
C LEU A 198 17.18 12.03 8.61
N THR A 199 16.30 12.91 8.12
CA THR A 199 15.65 12.83 6.81
C THR A 199 16.17 13.97 5.94
N ALA A 200 16.43 13.70 4.66
CA ALA A 200 16.70 14.72 3.64
C ALA A 200 15.81 14.47 2.42
N GLU A 201 15.06 15.48 2.00
CA GLU A 201 14.28 15.50 0.75
C GLU A 201 15.01 16.37 -0.27
N VAL A 202 15.52 15.78 -1.35
CA VAL A 202 16.14 16.54 -2.46
C VAL A 202 15.13 16.67 -3.59
N THR A 203 14.85 17.91 -4.00
CA THR A 203 14.01 18.23 -5.16
C THR A 203 14.89 18.75 -6.29
N ASP A 204 14.87 18.08 -7.44
CA ASP A 204 15.66 18.46 -8.61
C ASP A 204 14.89 19.41 -9.56
N LEU A 205 15.64 19.96 -10.52
CA LEU A 205 15.10 20.68 -11.67
C LEU A 205 14.05 19.87 -12.45
N ASP A 206 14.11 18.53 -12.46
CA ASP A 206 13.11 17.65 -13.09
C ASP A 206 11.72 17.65 -12.39
N GLN A 207 11.60 18.39 -11.28
CA GLN A 207 10.40 18.51 -10.46
C GLN A 207 10.01 17.21 -9.72
N GLN A 208 10.94 16.25 -9.60
CA GLN A 208 10.84 15.10 -8.70
C GLN A 208 11.53 15.40 -7.37
N THR A 209 10.93 14.88 -6.28
CA THR A 209 11.53 14.91 -4.94
C THR A 209 11.87 13.48 -4.51
N ILE A 210 13.10 13.24 -4.07
CA ILE A 210 13.57 11.97 -3.54
C ILE A 210 14.01 12.16 -2.09
N ALA A 211 13.37 11.44 -1.18
CA ALA A 211 13.71 11.38 0.23
C ALA A 211 14.72 10.26 0.55
N ALA A 212 15.69 10.59 1.40
CA ALA A 212 16.64 9.66 2.01
C ALA A 212 16.60 9.79 3.54
N GLN A 213 16.89 8.71 4.26
CA GLN A 213 16.94 8.68 5.72
C GLN A 213 18.19 7.97 6.22
N THR A 214 18.72 8.42 7.36
CA THR A 214 19.79 7.73 8.12
C THR A 214 19.56 7.89 9.62
N GLU A 215 20.12 6.98 10.40
CA GLU A 215 20.06 6.98 11.86
C GLU A 215 21.48 6.90 12.45
N PHE A 216 21.72 7.61 13.55
CA PHE A 216 22.98 7.62 14.30
C PHE A 216 22.75 7.99 15.77
N VAL A 217 23.74 7.72 16.64
CA VAL A 217 23.69 8.09 18.07
C VAL A 217 24.43 9.40 18.34
N ARG A 218 23.88 10.24 19.20
CA ARG A 218 24.48 11.49 19.69
C ARG A 218 24.69 11.36 21.19
N HIS A 219 25.92 11.51 21.67
CA HIS A 219 26.23 11.44 23.10
C HIS A 219 26.04 12.79 23.79
N ALA A 220 25.41 12.82 24.97
CA ALA A 220 25.22 14.03 25.78
C ALA A 220 26.44 14.37 26.65
N SER A 221 27.27 13.39 27.01
CA SER A 221 28.49 13.53 27.83
C SER A 221 29.60 12.62 27.32
N ALA A 222 30.85 12.91 27.68
CA ALA A 222 32.03 12.11 27.35
C ALA A 222 32.03 10.74 28.07
N PHE A 223 31.38 10.65 29.23
CA PHE A 223 31.13 9.42 29.98
C PHE A 223 29.70 9.34 30.51
N TYR A 224 29.28 8.12 30.87
CA TYR A 224 28.06 7.82 31.62
C TYR A 224 28.42 7.10 32.91
N LEU A 225 27.60 7.29 33.95
CA LEU A 225 27.78 6.60 35.23
C LEU A 225 27.16 5.21 35.14
N GLY A 226 27.89 4.18 35.57
CA GLY A 226 27.39 2.82 35.74
C GLY A 226 27.25 2.50 37.22
N PHE A 227 26.13 1.89 37.60
CA PHE A 227 25.83 1.48 38.98
C PHE A 227 25.66 -0.03 39.11
N ARG A 228 26.22 -0.63 40.16
CA ARG A 228 26.03 -2.05 40.54
C ARG A 228 26.01 -2.15 42.07
N TRP A 229 25.14 -2.97 42.67
CA TRP A 229 25.19 -3.20 44.12
C TRP A 229 26.38 -4.12 44.49
N SER A 230 27.00 -3.92 45.66
CA SER A 230 28.21 -4.65 46.03
C SER A 230 27.97 -6.10 46.48
N HIS A 231 26.71 -6.49 46.76
CA HIS A 231 26.35 -7.79 47.32
C HIS A 231 25.59 -8.73 46.36
N GLY A 232 25.20 -8.27 45.17
CA GLY A 232 24.42 -9.04 44.19
C GLY A 232 23.42 -8.15 43.43
N GLU A 233 22.43 -8.75 42.77
CA GLU A 233 21.36 -8.00 42.08
C GLU A 233 20.22 -7.59 43.04
N GLU A 234 20.59 -7.04 44.21
CA GLU A 234 19.66 -6.78 45.31
C GLU A 234 18.75 -5.56 45.06
N SER A 235 17.62 -5.77 44.38
CA SER A 235 16.56 -4.76 44.26
C SER A 235 15.73 -4.56 45.55
N VAL A 236 16.05 -5.30 46.62
CA VAL A 236 15.41 -5.25 47.95
C VAL A 236 16.48 -5.43 49.03
N LEU A 237 16.58 -4.49 49.96
CA LEU A 237 17.53 -4.47 51.08
C LEU A 237 16.79 -4.48 52.43
N ALA A 238 17.39 -4.97 53.51
CA ALA A 238 16.75 -4.94 54.83
C ALA A 238 16.91 -3.56 55.52
N THR A 239 15.91 -3.15 56.32
CA THR A 239 16.04 -1.95 57.17
C THR A 239 17.25 -2.03 58.08
N ASN A 240 17.94 -0.90 58.26
CA ASN A 240 19.17 -0.74 59.05
C ASN A 240 20.43 -1.45 58.48
N VAL A 241 20.40 -1.90 57.22
CA VAL A 241 21.62 -2.28 56.47
C VAL A 241 22.18 -1.06 55.71
N PRO A 242 23.50 -0.76 55.76
CA PRO A 242 24.14 0.29 54.95
C PRO A 242 24.06 0.00 53.45
N LEU A 243 23.87 1.04 52.64
CA LEU A 243 23.70 0.89 51.18
C LEU A 243 25.09 0.85 50.50
N ALA A 244 25.65 -0.34 50.30
CA ALA A 244 26.98 -0.54 49.70
C ALA A 244 26.91 -0.89 48.20
N PHE A 245 27.57 -0.10 47.37
CA PHE A 245 27.52 -0.19 45.90
C PHE A 245 28.85 0.12 45.22
N GLN A 246 28.86 -0.15 43.92
CA GLN A 246 29.90 0.15 42.97
C GLN A 246 29.39 1.20 41.98
N LEU A 247 30.18 2.24 41.77
CA LEU A 247 29.90 3.32 40.83
C LEU A 247 31.12 3.51 39.93
N VAL A 248 30.90 3.56 38.62
CA VAL A 248 31.95 3.65 37.60
C VAL A 248 31.62 4.76 36.60
N ALA A 249 32.61 5.41 36.02
CA ALA A 249 32.44 6.24 34.82
C ALA A 249 32.92 5.48 33.58
N VAL A 250 32.11 5.46 32.52
CA VAL A 250 32.36 4.68 31.29
C VAL A 250 32.27 5.60 30.08
N ARG A 251 33.33 5.61 29.27
CA ARG A 251 33.44 6.39 28.03
C ARG A 251 32.38 5.96 27.02
N ASN A 252 31.99 6.88 26.13
CA ASN A 252 31.03 6.63 25.06
C ASN A 252 31.41 5.46 24.10
N ASP A 253 32.68 5.06 24.04
CA ASP A 253 33.17 3.89 23.28
C ASP A 253 33.19 2.56 24.08
N GLY A 254 32.67 2.57 25.31
CA GLY A 254 32.61 1.38 26.17
C GLY A 254 33.92 1.04 26.89
N GLN A 255 34.92 1.91 26.90
CA GLN A 255 36.07 1.77 27.80
C GLN A 255 35.81 2.46 29.15
N PRO A 256 36.49 2.09 30.25
CA PRO A 256 36.42 2.85 31.50
C PRO A 256 36.92 4.29 31.32
N TRP A 257 36.41 5.22 32.13
CA TRP A 257 37.05 6.53 32.31
C TRP A 257 38.36 6.34 33.10
N PRO A 258 39.49 6.98 32.71
CA PRO A 258 40.81 6.67 33.25
C PRO A 258 41.10 7.27 34.64
N VAL A 259 40.17 8.05 35.22
CA VAL A 259 40.34 8.79 36.48
C VAL A 259 39.06 8.67 37.31
N ALA A 260 39.16 8.70 38.64
CA ALA A 260 37.98 8.73 39.51
C ALA A 260 37.22 10.07 39.38
N VAL A 261 35.92 10.00 39.09
CA VAL A 261 35.00 11.15 38.96
C VAL A 261 34.25 11.36 40.28
N ASP A 262 34.18 12.60 40.77
CA ASP A 262 33.29 12.98 41.88
C ASP A 262 31.83 13.04 41.40
N ALA A 263 30.96 12.25 42.01
CA ALA A 263 29.53 12.22 41.74
C ALA A 263 28.71 12.63 42.98
N THR A 264 27.66 13.43 42.77
CA THR A 264 26.65 13.75 43.79
C THR A 264 25.55 12.72 43.73
N VAL A 265 25.23 12.11 44.88
CA VAL A 265 24.17 11.10 45.03
C VAL A 265 23.00 11.70 45.79
N ARG A 266 21.80 11.58 45.24
CA ARG A 266 20.53 11.86 45.91
C ARG A 266 19.79 10.57 46.18
N LEU A 267 19.30 10.41 47.40
CA LEU A 267 18.48 9.29 47.83
C LEU A 267 17.08 9.81 48.14
N ARG A 268 16.07 9.31 47.42
CA ARG A 268 14.66 9.66 47.59
C ARG A 268 13.84 8.45 47.99
N ARG A 269 12.81 8.65 48.83
CA ARG A 269 11.75 7.68 49.12
C ARG A 269 10.56 7.96 48.21
N VAL A 270 9.90 6.90 47.75
CA VAL A 270 8.72 6.98 46.86
C VAL A 270 7.48 6.53 47.61
N GLU A 271 6.44 7.37 47.65
CA GLU A 271 5.10 7.00 48.15
C GLU A 271 4.07 7.06 47.02
N TRP A 272 3.31 5.98 46.82
CA TRP A 272 2.36 5.87 45.71
C TRP A 272 0.94 6.26 46.12
N LYS A 273 0.51 7.47 45.75
CA LYS A 273 -0.89 7.90 45.90
C LYS A 273 -1.75 7.22 44.84
N SER A 274 -2.55 6.25 45.28
CA SER A 274 -3.42 5.45 44.41
C SER A 274 -4.90 5.79 44.63
N VAL A 275 -5.53 6.43 43.65
CA VAL A 275 -6.95 6.80 43.67
C VAL A 275 -7.78 5.88 42.77
N ALA A 276 -9.02 5.61 43.17
CA ALA A 276 -9.97 4.84 42.36
C ALA A 276 -10.70 5.77 41.38
N VAL A 277 -10.55 5.53 40.08
CA VAL A 277 -11.12 6.34 39.00
C VAL A 277 -12.09 5.49 38.18
N GLN A 278 -13.37 5.86 38.17
CA GLN A 278 -14.35 5.17 37.35
C GLN A 278 -14.19 5.56 35.88
N ARG A 279 -13.89 4.58 35.04
CA ARG A 279 -13.75 4.73 33.58
C ARG A 279 -15.07 4.38 32.89
N ALA A 280 -15.13 4.59 31.57
CA ALA A 280 -16.28 4.24 30.75
C ALA A 280 -16.71 2.77 30.96
N GLY A 281 -18.01 2.50 30.88
CA GLY A 281 -18.56 1.17 31.18
C GLY A 281 -18.65 0.83 32.68
N ARG A 282 -18.56 1.82 33.58
CA ARG A 282 -18.57 1.70 35.05
C ARG A 282 -17.38 0.96 35.67
N VAL A 283 -16.41 0.51 34.87
CA VAL A 283 -15.19 -0.16 35.35
C VAL A 283 -14.38 0.79 36.23
N VAL A 284 -14.14 0.41 37.48
CA VAL A 284 -13.23 1.14 38.38
C VAL A 284 -11.81 0.70 38.06
N GLY A 285 -10.99 1.63 37.58
CA GLY A 285 -9.54 1.47 37.50
C GLY A 285 -8.86 2.20 38.66
N HIS A 286 -7.62 1.84 38.95
CA HIS A 286 -6.77 2.63 39.84
C HIS A 286 -5.82 3.51 39.01
N GLN A 287 -5.64 4.75 39.46
CA GLN A 287 -4.62 5.66 38.96
C GLN A 287 -3.65 5.92 40.12
N SER A 288 -2.37 5.64 39.88
CA SER A 288 -1.32 5.66 40.89
C SER A 288 -0.23 6.63 40.46
N GLU A 289 0.01 7.64 41.29
CA GLU A 289 0.99 8.71 41.07
C GLU A 289 2.03 8.69 42.21
N PRO A 290 3.34 8.78 41.90
CA PRO A 290 4.39 8.75 42.92
C PRO A 290 4.70 10.15 43.46
N GLU A 291 4.74 10.28 44.78
CA GLU A 291 5.38 11.40 45.47
C GLU A 291 6.80 11.02 45.88
N PHE A 292 7.73 11.98 45.76
CA PHE A 292 9.15 11.79 46.05
C PHE A 292 9.53 12.63 47.27
N HIS A 293 10.18 12.01 48.25
CA HIS A 293 10.69 12.68 49.44
C HIS A 293 12.20 12.52 49.49
N ASP A 294 12.95 13.63 49.52
CA ASP A 294 14.40 13.59 49.68
C ASP A 294 14.78 13.06 51.07
N VAL A 295 15.73 12.12 51.13
CA VAL A 295 16.15 11.40 52.35
C VAL A 295 17.59 11.73 52.70
N ALA A 296 18.47 11.79 51.70
CA ALA A 296 19.87 12.18 51.85
C ALA A 296 20.45 12.71 50.53
N GLU A 297 21.41 13.64 50.63
CA GLU A 297 22.35 13.98 49.55
C GLU A 297 23.78 13.73 50.06
N SER A 298 24.68 13.25 49.20
CA SER A 298 26.07 12.91 49.55
C SER A 298 26.97 12.95 48.33
N ARG A 299 28.29 12.89 48.52
CA ARG A 299 29.28 12.76 47.43
C ARG A 299 30.02 11.44 47.53
N VAL A 300 30.26 10.81 46.38
CA VAL A 300 31.06 9.59 46.22
C VAL A 300 31.98 9.74 45.01
N ARG A 301 33.01 8.90 44.91
CA ARG A 301 33.86 8.82 43.72
C ARG A 301 33.66 7.51 42.96
N THR A 302 33.89 7.54 41.66
CA THR A 302 33.84 6.33 40.83
C THR A 302 35.10 5.48 41.00
N GLN A 303 34.94 4.17 41.09
CA GLN A 303 36.04 3.22 41.20
C GLN A 303 36.84 3.07 39.90
N GLY A 304 38.11 2.69 40.03
CA GLY A 304 38.91 2.19 38.91
C GLY A 304 38.51 0.78 38.49
N MET A 305 38.72 0.42 37.23
CA MET A 305 38.25 -0.83 36.64
C MET A 305 39.37 -1.66 36.02
N ALA A 306 39.32 -2.96 36.23
CA ALA A 306 40.15 -3.98 35.60
C ALA A 306 39.31 -4.85 34.65
N ARG A 307 39.95 -5.49 33.68
CA ARG A 307 39.29 -6.32 32.67
C ARG A 307 39.32 -7.79 33.06
N ALA A 308 38.15 -8.38 33.32
CA ALA A 308 37.93 -9.78 33.63
C ALA A 308 37.41 -10.50 32.37
N GLY A 309 38.34 -10.87 31.48
CA GLY A 309 38.00 -11.48 30.18
C GLY A 309 37.27 -10.49 29.26
N GLU A 310 35.99 -10.76 28.98
CA GLU A 310 35.12 -9.84 28.22
C GLU A 310 34.35 -8.83 29.08
N ARG A 311 34.41 -8.95 30.42
CA ARG A 311 33.69 -8.08 31.36
C ARG A 311 34.63 -7.09 32.05
N TRP A 312 34.05 -6.01 32.56
CA TRP A 312 34.75 -5.04 33.41
C TRP A 312 34.33 -5.22 34.88
N GLU A 313 35.32 -5.30 35.77
CA GLU A 313 35.12 -5.40 37.22
C GLU A 313 35.98 -4.37 37.97
N THR A 314 35.57 -4.01 39.18
CA THR A 314 36.27 -3.03 40.02
C THR A 314 37.69 -3.51 40.33
N ALA A 315 38.69 -2.66 40.10
CA ALA A 315 40.11 -3.01 40.25
C ALA A 315 40.50 -3.34 41.71
N ASP A 316 39.77 -2.78 42.68
CA ASP A 316 39.74 -3.21 44.07
C ASP A 316 38.28 -3.50 44.45
N ALA A 317 38.00 -4.68 45.00
CA ALA A 317 36.65 -5.06 45.43
C ALA A 317 36.26 -4.50 46.81
N THR A 318 37.21 -3.93 47.56
CA THR A 318 37.01 -3.35 48.89
C THR A 318 36.71 -1.85 48.87
N ASP A 319 36.98 -1.16 47.76
CA ASP A 319 36.71 0.28 47.54
C ASP A 319 35.22 0.56 47.25
N ALA A 320 34.30 0.08 48.09
CA ALA A 320 32.86 0.19 47.88
C ALA A 320 32.29 1.55 48.35
N GLY A 321 31.55 2.22 47.46
CA GLY A 321 30.76 3.40 47.83
C GLY A 321 29.65 3.00 48.80
N THR A 322 29.50 3.72 49.92
CA THR A 322 28.55 3.36 50.98
C THR A 322 27.75 4.58 51.43
N LEU A 323 26.43 4.43 51.54
CA LEU A 323 25.54 5.43 52.16
C LEU A 323 24.95 4.90 53.49
N PRO A 324 24.49 5.81 54.38
CA PRO A 324 23.85 5.43 55.65
C PRO A 324 22.69 4.45 55.49
N ALA A 325 22.48 3.64 56.53
CA ALA A 325 21.43 2.64 56.55
C ALA A 325 20.02 3.25 56.65
N LEU A 326 19.04 2.63 56.00
CA LEU A 326 17.66 3.12 55.96
C LEU A 326 16.78 2.46 57.03
N GLY A 327 16.25 3.26 57.95
CA GLY A 327 15.41 2.81 59.07
C GLY A 327 13.91 2.66 58.75
N GLN A 328 13.48 2.88 57.51
CA GLN A 328 12.09 2.73 57.07
C GLN A 328 11.99 1.79 55.87
N PRO A 329 10.98 0.92 55.79
CA PRO A 329 10.68 0.17 54.59
C PRO A 329 9.94 1.06 53.55
N GLY A 330 10.07 0.72 52.27
CA GLY A 330 9.50 1.50 51.16
C GLY A 330 10.15 1.23 49.82
N GLN A 331 9.67 1.89 48.76
CA GLN A 331 10.41 2.04 47.51
C GLN A 331 11.32 3.27 47.60
N TYR A 332 12.52 3.18 47.04
CA TYR A 332 13.54 4.22 47.07
C TYR A 332 14.21 4.37 45.70
N LEU A 333 14.82 5.53 45.49
CA LEU A 333 15.45 5.94 44.24
C LEU A 333 16.79 6.59 44.54
N LEU A 334 17.87 6.02 44.01
CA LEU A 334 19.20 6.65 43.97
C LEU A 334 19.35 7.37 42.63
N GLU A 335 19.76 8.63 42.68
CA GLU A 335 20.14 9.43 41.51
C GLU A 335 21.59 9.89 41.65
N PHE A 336 22.47 9.37 40.80
CA PHE A 336 23.88 9.70 40.71
C PHE A 336 24.08 10.75 39.62
N SER A 337 24.77 11.84 39.92
CA SER A 337 25.00 12.94 38.96
C SER A 337 26.44 13.46 38.99
N ALA A 338 27.04 13.62 37.81
CA ALA A 338 28.39 14.14 37.63
C ALA A 338 28.45 15.06 36.39
N ARG A 339 29.62 15.66 36.13
CA ARG A 339 29.90 16.40 34.89
C ARG A 339 31.24 15.99 34.29
N ASP A 340 31.37 16.10 32.98
CA ASP A 340 32.66 15.97 32.27
C ASP A 340 33.46 17.28 32.28
N ASP A 341 34.70 17.25 31.79
CA ASP A 341 35.63 18.39 31.78
C ASP A 341 35.14 19.58 30.92
N ALA A 342 34.18 19.33 30.00
CA ALA A 342 33.51 20.36 29.21
C ALA A 342 32.19 20.86 29.88
N GLY A 343 31.87 20.35 31.06
CA GLY A 343 30.72 20.73 31.87
C GLY A 343 29.41 20.01 31.51
N ASN A 344 29.41 19.07 30.58
CA ASN A 344 28.21 18.31 30.23
C ASN A 344 27.80 17.41 31.39
N GLY A 345 26.50 17.27 31.64
CA GLY A 345 25.99 16.40 32.71
C GLY A 345 26.01 14.92 32.33
N ALA A 346 26.25 14.06 33.31
CA ALA A 346 25.90 12.65 33.25
C ALA A 346 25.05 12.31 34.48
N SER A 347 23.87 11.72 34.28
CA SER A 347 23.00 11.27 35.38
C SER A 347 22.70 9.77 35.25
N THR A 348 22.49 9.08 36.37
CA THR A 348 22.08 7.66 36.40
C THR A 348 21.20 7.39 37.60
N THR A 349 20.03 6.81 37.34
CA THR A 349 18.91 6.69 38.29
C THR A 349 18.52 5.23 38.47
N VAL A 350 18.58 4.74 39.70
CA VAL A 350 18.34 3.32 40.04
C VAL A 350 17.30 3.20 41.15
N GLY A 351 16.24 2.43 40.89
CA GLY A 351 15.18 2.13 41.85
C GLY A 351 15.49 0.86 42.64
N PHE A 352 15.23 0.89 43.94
CA PHE A 352 15.35 -0.25 44.84
C PHE A 352 14.29 -0.17 45.94
N HIS A 353 14.26 -1.14 46.84
CA HIS A 353 13.29 -1.19 47.93
C HIS A 353 13.96 -1.55 49.25
N VAL A 354 13.31 -1.19 50.35
CA VAL A 354 13.71 -1.58 51.70
C VAL A 354 12.59 -2.38 52.34
N THR A 355 12.93 -3.55 52.90
CA THR A 355 12.02 -4.47 53.59
C THR A 355 12.24 -4.44 55.11
N GLY A 356 11.16 -4.60 55.87
CA GLY A 356 11.10 -4.49 57.33
C GLY A 356 9.65 -4.41 57.79
N ASP A 357 9.42 -4.29 59.11
CA ASP A 357 8.07 -4.30 59.70
C ASP A 357 7.26 -3.04 59.35
N GLY A 358 6.53 -3.09 58.24
CA GLY A 358 5.64 -2.02 57.78
C GLY A 358 4.72 -2.46 56.63
N ARG A 359 3.61 -1.73 56.43
CA ARG A 359 2.72 -1.96 55.27
C ARG A 359 3.34 -1.34 54.01
N LEU A 360 3.38 -2.13 52.94
CA LEU A 360 3.97 -1.78 51.65
C LEU A 360 3.02 -2.13 50.50
N ALA A 361 3.21 -1.50 49.35
CA ALA A 361 2.57 -1.83 48.07
C ALA A 361 3.65 -2.17 47.04
N TRP A 362 3.39 -3.16 46.16
CA TRP A 362 4.43 -3.87 45.40
C TRP A 362 4.00 -4.25 43.97
N HIS A 363 4.98 -4.63 43.15
CA HIS A 363 4.86 -5.16 41.79
C HIS A 363 5.98 -6.23 41.58
N ALA A 364 5.77 -7.30 40.80
CA ALA A 364 6.60 -8.53 40.91
C ALA A 364 6.96 -9.24 39.57
N ARG A 365 8.11 -9.94 39.53
CA ARG A 365 8.56 -10.96 38.54
C ARG A 365 9.56 -11.98 39.17
N ASN A 366 10.23 -12.81 38.35
CA ASN A 366 10.43 -14.27 38.51
C ASN A 366 11.92 -14.71 38.56
N GLY A 367 12.25 -15.98 38.89
CA GLY A 367 13.64 -16.49 38.89
C GLY A 367 13.81 -18.03 38.87
N ALA A 368 14.27 -18.58 37.74
CA ALA A 368 14.48 -20.03 37.53
C ALA A 368 15.72 -20.40 36.66
N GLU A 369 16.53 -19.43 36.28
CA GLU A 369 17.57 -19.53 35.23
C GLU A 369 18.96 -19.91 35.77
N VAL A 370 19.83 -20.48 34.93
CA VAL A 370 21.28 -20.57 35.18
C VAL A 370 22.08 -20.12 33.94
N GLU A 371 23.06 -19.25 34.15
CA GLU A 371 23.90 -18.70 33.08
C GLU A 371 24.94 -19.72 32.59
N LEU A 372 25.04 -19.84 31.26
CA LEU A 372 26.10 -20.55 30.55
C LEU A 372 26.98 -19.53 29.81
N VAL A 373 28.27 -19.81 29.66
CA VAL A 373 29.22 -18.96 28.92
C VAL A 373 30.13 -19.83 28.07
N ALA A 374 30.21 -19.57 26.76
CA ALA A 374 31.13 -20.27 25.85
C ALA A 374 32.55 -19.69 25.88
N ASP A 375 33.52 -20.49 25.45
CA ASP A 375 34.92 -20.07 25.22
C ASP A 375 35.09 -19.14 24.00
N THR A 376 34.33 -19.38 22.93
CA THR A 376 34.16 -18.46 21.78
C THR A 376 32.70 -18.46 21.32
N ALA A 377 32.32 -17.45 20.52
CA ALA A 377 30.98 -17.37 19.92
C ALA A 377 30.79 -18.29 18.69
N THR A 378 31.90 -18.76 18.11
CA THR A 378 31.94 -19.45 16.80
C THR A 378 32.98 -20.56 16.83
N HIS A 379 32.62 -21.71 16.28
CA HIS A 379 33.46 -22.92 16.19
C HIS A 379 33.37 -23.54 14.80
N ALA A 380 34.46 -24.13 14.32
CA ALA A 380 34.53 -24.85 13.06
C ALA A 380 34.11 -26.33 13.21
N GLU A 381 33.89 -27.00 12.08
CA GLU A 381 33.75 -28.46 12.06
C GLU A 381 35.04 -29.13 12.55
N GLY A 382 34.93 -29.98 13.58
CA GLY A 382 36.06 -30.66 14.22
C GLY A 382 36.55 -30.00 15.52
N ASP A 383 36.10 -28.77 15.82
CA ASP A 383 36.42 -28.11 17.09
C ASP A 383 35.71 -28.78 18.28
N THR A 384 36.10 -28.39 19.51
CA THR A 384 35.39 -28.77 20.73
C THR A 384 35.18 -27.53 21.59
N ALA A 385 33.94 -27.06 21.63
CA ALA A 385 33.53 -25.92 22.42
C ALA A 385 33.58 -26.23 23.92
N THR A 386 34.05 -25.27 24.71
CA THR A 386 34.07 -25.34 26.18
C THR A 386 33.03 -24.38 26.75
N LEU A 387 32.14 -24.89 27.60
CA LEU A 387 31.09 -24.10 28.24
C LEU A 387 31.30 -24.05 29.75
N LEU A 388 31.38 -22.85 30.32
CA LEU A 388 31.31 -22.64 31.77
C LEU A 388 29.85 -22.65 32.22
N VAL A 389 29.54 -23.42 33.27
CA VAL A 389 28.23 -23.40 33.93
C VAL A 389 28.36 -22.61 35.24
N LYS A 390 27.56 -21.56 35.44
CA LYS A 390 27.50 -20.87 36.74
C LYS A 390 26.59 -21.60 37.72
N ALA A 391 26.94 -22.85 38.05
CA ALA A 391 26.10 -23.76 38.82
C ALA A 391 25.84 -23.23 40.24
N PRO A 392 24.58 -22.94 40.65
CA PRO A 392 24.29 -22.44 42.00
C PRO A 392 24.32 -23.55 43.06
N PHE A 393 24.44 -24.82 42.67
CA PHE A 393 24.57 -25.98 43.55
C PHE A 393 25.18 -27.18 42.82
N ASP A 394 25.85 -28.06 43.57
CA ASP A 394 26.28 -29.38 43.11
C ASP A 394 25.07 -30.22 42.67
N ALA A 395 25.13 -30.79 41.45
CA ALA A 395 24.08 -31.62 40.87
C ALA A 395 24.65 -32.56 39.80
N THR A 396 23.87 -33.58 39.41
CA THR A 396 24.08 -34.20 38.09
C THR A 396 23.36 -33.34 37.06
N ALA A 397 24.11 -32.78 36.12
CA ALA A 397 23.55 -32.06 35.00
C ALA A 397 23.18 -33.04 33.88
N LEU A 398 22.00 -32.85 33.29
CA LEU A 398 21.71 -33.34 31.95
C LEU A 398 22.17 -32.28 30.96
N VAL A 399 23.11 -32.64 30.08
CA VAL A 399 23.59 -31.81 28.98
C VAL A 399 22.95 -32.32 27.70
N THR A 400 22.35 -31.43 26.94
CA THR A 400 21.76 -31.72 25.63
C THR A 400 22.36 -30.79 24.58
N VAL A 401 22.63 -31.31 23.38
CA VAL A 401 22.97 -30.50 22.21
C VAL A 401 21.80 -30.60 21.24
N GLU A 402 21.18 -29.46 20.99
CA GLU A 402 19.81 -29.36 20.49
C GLU A 402 19.75 -28.43 19.28
N ARG A 403 18.80 -28.70 18.38
CA ARG A 403 18.43 -27.75 17.33
C ARG A 403 16.94 -27.90 16.99
N GLU A 404 16.59 -28.68 15.98
CA GLU A 404 15.20 -29.13 15.77
C GLU A 404 14.81 -30.12 16.88
N ASP A 405 15.67 -31.12 17.09
CA ASP A 405 15.55 -32.19 18.08
C ASP A 405 16.77 -32.21 19.01
N VAL A 406 16.75 -33.08 20.03
CA VAL A 406 17.92 -33.38 20.87
C VAL A 406 18.89 -34.27 20.07
N ARG A 407 19.91 -33.65 19.44
CA ARG A 407 20.89 -34.33 18.57
C ARG A 407 21.86 -35.22 19.35
N ARG A 408 22.25 -34.78 20.56
CA ARG A 408 23.13 -35.50 21.49
C ARG A 408 22.68 -35.22 22.92
N ALA A 409 22.78 -36.20 23.82
CA ALA A 409 22.50 -36.02 25.25
C ALA A 409 23.48 -36.83 26.10
N PHE A 410 23.95 -36.27 27.21
CA PHE A 410 24.83 -36.93 28.16
C PHE A 410 24.72 -36.32 29.57
N SER A 411 24.90 -37.13 30.60
CA SER A 411 24.85 -36.70 32.01
C SER A 411 26.25 -36.54 32.60
N ILE A 412 26.50 -35.46 33.35
CA ILE A 412 27.78 -35.23 34.04
C ILE A 412 27.57 -34.78 35.49
N PRO A 413 28.44 -35.19 36.44
CA PRO A 413 28.45 -34.63 37.78
C PRO A 413 29.09 -33.23 37.75
N LEU A 414 28.31 -32.20 38.08
CA LEU A 414 28.82 -30.86 38.32
C LEU A 414 29.11 -30.68 39.82
N ARG A 415 30.28 -30.12 40.12
CA ARG A 415 30.74 -29.80 41.47
C ARG A 415 31.37 -28.41 41.50
N GLY A 416 31.09 -27.66 42.56
CA GLY A 416 31.49 -26.26 42.67
C GLY A 416 30.65 -25.33 41.79
N ASN A 417 30.96 -24.04 41.86
CA ASN A 417 30.16 -22.95 41.30
C ASN A 417 30.45 -22.61 39.82
N ALA A 418 31.55 -23.10 39.26
CA ALA A 418 32.02 -22.77 37.90
C ALA A 418 32.64 -23.95 37.12
N PRO A 419 32.00 -25.15 37.07
CA PRO A 419 32.52 -26.27 36.30
C PRO A 419 32.38 -26.06 34.78
N ALA A 420 33.26 -26.72 34.00
CA ALA A 420 33.30 -26.63 32.55
C ALA A 420 32.85 -27.92 31.85
N ILE A 421 32.10 -27.77 30.75
CA ILE A 421 31.59 -28.82 29.87
C ILE A 421 32.33 -28.75 28.53
N ARG A 422 32.62 -29.88 27.89
CA ARG A 422 33.17 -29.93 26.53
C ARG A 422 32.16 -30.53 25.56
N VAL A 423 31.96 -29.89 24.41
CA VAL A 423 30.99 -30.25 23.39
C VAL A 423 31.69 -30.32 22.02
N PRO A 424 31.89 -31.51 21.43
CA PRO A 424 32.51 -31.65 20.11
C PRO A 424 31.57 -31.21 18.99
N ILE A 425 32.09 -30.42 18.05
CA ILE A 425 31.35 -29.81 16.94
C ILE A 425 31.54 -30.64 15.66
N GLY A 426 30.45 -31.13 15.08
CA GLY A 426 30.45 -32.00 13.91
C GLY A 426 29.88 -31.34 12.65
N ALA A 427 30.08 -32.00 11.51
CA ALA A 427 29.73 -31.48 10.16
C ALA A 427 28.27 -31.05 9.96
N HIS A 428 27.38 -31.57 10.81
CA HIS A 428 25.93 -31.39 10.73
C HIS A 428 25.38 -30.42 11.79
N ASP A 429 26.26 -29.77 12.54
CA ASP A 429 25.89 -28.78 13.57
C ASP A 429 25.74 -27.35 13.00
N GLY A 430 26.13 -27.12 11.74
CA GLY A 430 25.85 -25.88 11.02
C GLY A 430 24.36 -25.64 10.76
N PRO A 431 23.88 -24.38 10.69
CA PRO A 431 24.64 -23.13 10.90
C PRO A 431 24.88 -22.78 12.40
N ASN A 432 24.22 -23.48 13.33
CA ASN A 432 24.36 -23.30 14.77
C ASN A 432 23.74 -24.47 15.54
N VAL A 433 24.16 -24.69 16.78
CA VAL A 433 23.47 -25.57 17.75
C VAL A 433 23.25 -24.83 19.08
N PHE A 434 22.28 -25.31 19.85
CA PHE A 434 22.07 -24.91 21.24
C PHE A 434 22.65 -25.98 22.15
N VAL A 435 23.21 -25.59 23.28
CA VAL A 435 23.56 -26.52 24.35
C VAL A 435 22.71 -26.19 25.57
N GLY A 436 21.80 -27.09 25.89
CA GLY A 436 20.98 -27.04 27.09
C GLY A 436 21.70 -27.70 28.27
N VAL A 437 21.59 -27.10 29.44
CA VAL A 437 22.09 -27.67 30.70
C VAL A 437 20.98 -27.59 31.74
N ALA A 438 20.42 -28.75 32.09
CA ALA A 438 19.39 -28.88 33.13
C ALA A 438 20.02 -29.42 34.41
N LEU A 439 19.94 -28.64 35.49
CA LEU A 439 20.37 -29.02 36.83
C LEU A 439 19.15 -29.43 37.64
N VAL A 440 19.18 -30.59 38.30
CA VAL A 440 18.10 -31.04 39.20
C VAL A 440 18.69 -31.58 40.49
N ARG A 441 18.14 -31.14 41.63
CA ARG A 441 18.55 -31.52 42.98
C ARG A 441 17.31 -31.85 43.83
N GLY A 442 17.27 -33.05 44.39
CA GLY A 442 16.17 -33.46 45.28
C GLY A 442 16.19 -32.70 46.62
N SER A 443 15.04 -32.56 47.26
CA SER A 443 14.87 -31.86 48.56
C SER A 443 15.84 -32.36 49.64
N ALA A 444 16.11 -33.66 49.71
CA ALA A 444 17.05 -34.24 50.69
C ALA A 444 18.51 -33.74 50.54
N GLY A 445 18.87 -33.11 49.41
CA GLY A 445 20.17 -32.45 49.18
C GLY A 445 20.10 -30.93 49.23
N ASN A 446 18.99 -30.34 49.69
CA ASN A 446 18.76 -28.90 49.74
C ASN A 446 19.06 -28.34 51.15
N PRO A 447 19.97 -27.35 51.31
CA PRO A 447 20.29 -26.74 52.60
C PRO A 447 19.29 -25.65 53.05
N HIS A 448 18.28 -25.29 52.24
CA HIS A 448 17.26 -24.32 52.65
C HIS A 448 16.38 -24.89 53.79
N ALA A 449 15.96 -24.00 54.70
CA ALA A 449 15.18 -24.35 55.91
C ALA A 449 13.86 -25.09 55.64
N PHE A 450 13.29 -24.93 54.44
CA PHE A 450 12.18 -25.73 53.93
C PHE A 450 12.64 -26.45 52.65
N PRO A 451 13.22 -27.66 52.75
CA PRO A 451 13.89 -28.30 51.63
C PRO A 451 12.89 -28.73 50.54
N MET A 452 12.94 -28.04 49.39
CA MET A 452 12.19 -28.39 48.18
C MET A 452 13.11 -28.94 47.08
N PRO A 453 12.57 -29.72 46.12
CA PRO A 453 13.31 -30.06 44.91
C PRO A 453 13.63 -28.80 44.11
N GLU A 454 14.89 -28.63 43.74
CA GLU A 454 15.36 -27.52 42.94
C GLU A 454 15.69 -27.95 41.52
N TRP A 455 15.39 -27.06 40.58
CA TRP A 455 15.79 -27.15 39.20
C TRP A 455 16.35 -25.82 38.73
N ARG A 456 17.22 -25.86 37.71
CA ARG A 456 17.64 -24.72 36.90
C ARG A 456 17.82 -25.18 35.46
N VAL A 457 17.60 -24.29 34.50
CA VAL A 457 17.94 -24.52 33.09
C VAL A 457 18.72 -23.34 32.53
N GLY A 458 19.72 -23.64 31.72
CA GLY A 458 20.51 -22.68 30.97
C GLY A 458 20.71 -23.13 29.53
N TYR A 459 20.83 -22.18 28.61
CA TYR A 459 21.03 -22.43 27.19
C TYR A 459 22.12 -21.52 26.62
N GLN A 460 23.08 -22.09 25.89
CA GLN A 460 24.08 -21.36 25.12
C GLN A 460 23.90 -21.68 23.63
N THR A 461 23.99 -20.66 22.76
CA THR A 461 24.04 -20.88 21.30
C THR A 461 25.50 -20.90 20.84
N LEU A 462 25.86 -21.83 19.97
CA LEU A 462 27.18 -21.94 19.34
C LEU A 462 27.03 -21.78 17.83
N SER A 463 27.75 -20.84 17.23
CA SER A 463 27.71 -20.59 15.78
C SER A 463 28.68 -21.52 15.04
N VAL A 464 28.23 -22.14 13.95
CA VAL A 464 29.01 -23.13 13.17
C VAL A 464 28.91 -22.76 11.67
N PRO A 465 29.84 -21.96 11.13
CA PRO A 465 29.73 -21.38 9.79
C PRO A 465 29.68 -22.40 8.66
N THR A 466 29.01 -22.05 7.56
CA THR A 466 28.73 -22.94 6.41
C THR A 466 29.31 -22.44 5.09
N ASP A 467 30.24 -21.47 5.10
CA ASP A 467 30.79 -20.81 3.91
C ASP A 467 31.48 -21.72 2.88
N ARG A 468 31.73 -23.00 3.20
CA ARG A 468 32.12 -24.02 2.19
C ARG A 468 31.05 -24.22 1.09
N ASP A 469 29.78 -23.99 1.43
CA ASP A 469 28.63 -24.09 0.51
C ASP A 469 28.39 -22.74 -0.23
N ARG A 470 29.25 -21.73 -0.07
CA ARG A 470 29.12 -20.42 -0.75
C ARG A 470 29.77 -20.46 -2.14
N LEU A 471 28.97 -20.23 -3.18
CA LEU A 471 29.48 -20.02 -4.54
C LEU A 471 29.98 -18.59 -4.71
N ARG A 472 31.18 -18.45 -5.29
CA ARG A 472 31.74 -17.18 -5.75
C ARG A 472 31.21 -16.90 -7.14
N VAL A 473 30.24 -15.99 -7.26
CA VAL A 473 29.65 -15.58 -8.55
C VAL A 473 30.18 -14.21 -8.92
N VAL A 474 30.91 -14.11 -10.03
CA VAL A 474 31.44 -12.85 -10.57
C VAL A 474 30.68 -12.51 -11.84
N VAL A 475 30.04 -11.35 -11.89
CA VAL A 475 29.35 -10.82 -13.08
C VAL A 475 30.18 -9.66 -13.66
N LYS A 476 30.22 -9.56 -14.99
CA LYS A 476 30.76 -8.41 -15.72
C LYS A 476 29.87 -8.10 -16.92
N SER A 477 29.33 -6.90 -16.94
CA SER A 477 28.61 -6.27 -18.05
C SER A 477 29.54 -5.34 -18.82
N GLY A 478 29.37 -5.27 -20.14
CA GLY A 478 30.24 -4.50 -21.03
C GLY A 478 29.46 -3.87 -22.18
N PRO A 479 29.69 -2.58 -22.49
CA PRO A 479 30.53 -1.62 -21.74
C PRO A 479 29.88 -1.16 -20.42
N ALA A 480 30.71 -0.70 -19.47
CA ALA A 480 30.22 -0.12 -18.19
C ALA A 480 29.36 1.14 -18.39
N VAL A 481 29.46 1.78 -19.56
CA VAL A 481 28.50 2.79 -20.02
C VAL A 481 28.22 2.59 -21.48
N ALA A 482 26.93 2.52 -21.79
CA ALA A 482 26.40 2.23 -23.10
C ALA A 482 25.55 3.40 -23.63
N ARG A 483 25.23 3.30 -24.91
CA ARG A 483 24.25 4.11 -25.62
C ARG A 483 22.90 3.39 -25.66
N PRO A 484 21.77 4.11 -25.67
CA PRO A 484 20.50 3.61 -26.21
C PRO A 484 20.71 2.84 -27.53
N GLY A 485 20.22 1.60 -27.60
CA GLY A 485 20.37 0.72 -28.75
C GLY A 485 21.70 -0.03 -28.88
N ASP A 486 22.68 0.17 -27.98
CA ASP A 486 23.91 -0.65 -27.95
C ASP A 486 23.60 -2.11 -27.56
N THR A 487 24.46 -3.03 -27.98
CA THR A 487 24.48 -4.40 -27.43
C THR A 487 25.33 -4.44 -26.17
N ILE A 488 24.72 -4.81 -25.05
CA ILE A 488 25.39 -5.13 -23.79
C ILE A 488 25.79 -6.60 -23.82
N ALA A 489 27.08 -6.90 -23.65
CA ALA A 489 27.55 -8.24 -23.36
C ALA A 489 27.59 -8.46 -21.84
N VAL A 490 27.14 -9.62 -21.37
CA VAL A 490 27.24 -10.01 -19.95
C VAL A 490 27.91 -11.37 -19.84
N HIS A 491 28.98 -11.40 -19.06
CA HIS A 491 29.68 -12.62 -18.67
C HIS A 491 29.49 -12.87 -17.18
N ALA A 492 29.20 -14.11 -16.80
CA ALA A 492 29.14 -14.54 -15.40
C ALA A 492 30.02 -15.78 -15.21
N SER A 493 30.79 -15.82 -14.11
CA SER A 493 31.68 -16.93 -13.74
C SER A 493 31.30 -17.45 -12.36
N VAL A 494 31.10 -18.76 -12.22
CA VAL A 494 30.65 -19.43 -10.98
C VAL A 494 31.73 -20.39 -10.49
N ARG A 495 32.21 -20.16 -9.27
CA ARG A 495 33.27 -20.94 -8.63
C ARG A 495 32.88 -21.39 -7.24
N ASP A 496 33.46 -22.49 -6.77
CA ASP A 496 33.25 -22.96 -5.40
C ASP A 496 34.02 -22.11 -4.37
N ALA A 497 33.89 -22.46 -3.08
CA ALA A 497 34.60 -21.78 -2.01
C ALA A 497 36.13 -21.88 -2.12
N ALA A 498 36.66 -22.93 -2.76
CA ALA A 498 38.09 -23.15 -2.99
C ALA A 498 38.63 -22.47 -4.27
N GLY A 499 37.76 -22.05 -5.19
CA GLY A 499 38.08 -21.36 -6.46
C GLY A 499 37.94 -22.22 -7.72
N ASN A 500 37.53 -23.49 -7.61
CA ASN A 500 37.34 -24.37 -8.75
C ASN A 500 36.14 -23.93 -9.61
N ALA A 501 36.18 -24.24 -10.91
CA ALA A 501 35.04 -24.05 -11.80
C ALA A 501 33.88 -24.98 -11.43
N VAL A 502 32.64 -24.49 -11.53
CA VAL A 502 31.42 -25.26 -11.23
C VAL A 502 30.57 -25.40 -12.50
N PRO A 503 30.71 -26.50 -13.26
CA PRO A 503 29.92 -26.73 -14.47
C PRO A 503 28.47 -27.13 -14.16
N GLY A 504 27.54 -26.79 -15.06
CA GLY A 504 26.13 -27.11 -14.89
C GLY A 504 25.43 -26.45 -13.70
N ALA A 505 25.93 -25.32 -13.19
CA ALA A 505 25.29 -24.53 -12.15
C ALA A 505 24.08 -23.77 -12.72
N GLU A 506 22.89 -24.00 -12.16
CA GLU A 506 21.65 -23.35 -12.57
C GLU A 506 21.66 -21.90 -12.10
N THR A 507 21.64 -20.97 -13.05
CA THR A 507 21.84 -19.54 -12.83
C THR A 507 20.67 -18.72 -13.38
N THR A 508 20.01 -17.96 -12.51
CA THR A 508 19.06 -16.91 -12.89
C THR A 508 19.83 -15.62 -13.14
N LEU A 509 19.69 -15.03 -14.33
CA LEU A 509 20.41 -13.81 -14.74
C LEU A 509 19.39 -12.77 -15.24
N TYR A 510 19.45 -11.55 -14.70
CA TYR A 510 18.57 -10.47 -15.13
C TYR A 510 19.24 -9.10 -15.04
N ALA A 511 18.71 -8.15 -15.81
CA ALA A 511 19.07 -6.73 -15.77
C ALA A 511 17.81 -5.90 -15.49
N VAL A 512 17.91 -4.94 -14.57
CA VAL A 512 16.77 -4.13 -14.10
C VAL A 512 17.15 -2.67 -13.87
N ASP A 513 16.25 -1.76 -14.20
CA ASP A 513 16.37 -0.31 -14.03
C ASP A 513 16.43 0.07 -12.54
N GLU A 514 17.53 0.71 -12.13
CA GLU A 514 17.78 1.16 -10.76
C GLU A 514 16.71 2.15 -10.26
N GLY A 515 16.07 2.90 -11.17
CA GLY A 515 15.01 3.86 -10.86
C GLY A 515 13.73 3.24 -10.31
N TYR A 516 13.54 1.93 -10.51
CA TYR A 516 12.46 1.17 -9.88
C TYR A 516 12.88 0.61 -8.52
N LEU A 517 14.17 0.30 -8.33
CA LEU A 517 14.71 -0.27 -7.09
C LEU A 517 14.84 0.78 -5.98
N VAL A 518 15.28 2.00 -6.31
CA VAL A 518 15.50 3.11 -5.36
C VAL A 518 14.23 3.50 -4.58
N LEU A 519 13.06 3.42 -5.22
CA LEU A 519 11.73 3.74 -4.64
C LEU A 519 11.40 2.93 -3.38
N LYS A 520 11.89 1.68 -3.29
CA LYS A 520 11.73 0.80 -2.12
C LYS A 520 13.05 0.56 -1.38
N GLY A 521 14.20 0.78 -2.03
CA GLY A 521 15.51 0.37 -1.53
C GLY A 521 15.79 -1.11 -1.77
N THR A 522 15.36 -1.65 -2.92
CA THR A 522 15.40 -3.09 -3.21
C THR A 522 16.84 -3.60 -3.37
N GLU A 523 17.26 -4.51 -2.50
CA GLU A 523 18.53 -5.23 -2.57
C GLU A 523 18.46 -6.42 -3.54
N ALA A 524 19.62 -6.98 -3.93
CA ALA A 524 19.66 -8.19 -4.75
C ALA A 524 19.36 -9.44 -3.89
N PRO A 525 18.74 -10.51 -4.42
CA PRO A 525 18.49 -11.73 -3.67
C PRO A 525 19.79 -12.38 -3.16
N ALA A 526 19.83 -12.68 -1.86
CA ALA A 526 20.96 -13.31 -1.17
C ALA A 526 20.53 -14.70 -0.66
N PRO A 527 20.47 -15.73 -1.52
CA PRO A 527 19.89 -17.02 -1.14
C PRO A 527 20.80 -17.82 -0.21
N PHE A 528 22.13 -17.71 -0.34
CA PHE A 528 23.07 -18.38 0.55
C PHE A 528 22.83 -17.95 1.99
N GLU A 529 22.78 -16.64 2.22
CA GLU A 529 22.46 -16.00 3.50
C GLU A 529 21.12 -16.49 4.06
N ALA A 530 20.06 -16.48 3.24
CA ALA A 530 18.72 -16.93 3.64
C ALA A 530 18.65 -18.44 3.97
N PHE A 531 19.46 -19.28 3.33
CA PHE A 531 19.55 -20.72 3.63
C PHE A 531 20.58 -21.05 4.74
N ALA A 532 21.43 -20.09 5.12
CA ALA A 532 22.42 -20.19 6.20
C ALA A 532 22.00 -19.45 7.50
N GLU A 533 20.81 -18.82 7.55
CA GLU A 533 20.28 -18.17 8.76
C GLU A 533 20.32 -19.09 9.99
N PRO A 534 20.75 -18.59 11.17
CA PRO A 534 20.73 -19.35 12.41
C PRO A 534 19.36 -19.96 12.72
N ARG A 535 19.34 -21.27 12.92
CA ARG A 535 18.17 -22.02 13.35
C ARG A 535 17.74 -21.59 14.75
N ARG A 536 16.43 -21.59 14.97
CA ARG A 536 15.83 -21.46 16.31
C ARG A 536 15.84 -22.81 17.00
N LEU A 537 15.82 -22.79 18.33
CA LEU A 537 15.60 -23.99 19.13
C LEU A 537 14.16 -24.48 18.92
N GLY A 538 14.00 -25.72 18.47
CA GLY A 538 12.73 -26.43 18.30
C GLY A 538 12.39 -27.37 19.45
N VAL A 539 13.39 -27.80 20.23
CA VAL A 539 13.18 -28.63 21.42
C VAL A 539 12.37 -27.85 22.47
N THR A 540 11.30 -28.46 22.96
CA THR A 540 10.45 -27.89 24.02
C THR A 540 10.61 -28.70 25.30
N THR A 541 11.42 -28.22 26.23
CA THR A 541 11.58 -28.85 27.55
C THR A 541 10.37 -28.54 28.43
N THR A 542 9.50 -29.53 28.64
CA THR A 542 8.38 -29.43 29.59
C THR A 542 8.73 -30.00 30.96
N LEU A 543 8.46 -29.24 32.01
CA LEU A 543 8.56 -29.67 33.41
C LEU A 543 7.22 -29.39 34.11
N SER A 544 6.81 -30.22 35.07
CA SER A 544 5.55 -30.02 35.79
C SER A 544 5.67 -29.12 37.02
N LEU A 545 6.88 -28.95 37.59
CA LEU A 545 7.14 -28.07 38.73
C LEU A 545 6.68 -26.60 38.51
N PRO A 546 6.86 -25.99 37.32
CA PRO A 546 6.42 -24.62 37.05
C PRO A 546 4.90 -24.47 36.82
N GLY A 547 4.09 -25.51 37.04
CA GLY A 547 2.63 -25.50 36.80
C GLY A 547 1.80 -24.60 37.72
N LEU A 548 2.42 -23.66 38.43
CA LEU A 548 1.79 -22.72 39.37
C LEU A 548 1.87 -21.25 38.87
N LEU A 549 1.32 -21.04 37.67
CA LEU A 549 0.92 -19.75 37.07
C LEU A 549 2.04 -18.77 36.59
N PRO A 550 1.80 -17.92 35.57
CA PRO A 550 2.74 -17.82 34.43
C PRO A 550 3.00 -16.39 33.84
N GLU A 551 3.49 -16.33 32.58
CA GLU A 551 3.50 -15.20 31.61
C GLU A 551 4.46 -14.00 31.84
N ASP A 552 5.06 -13.31 30.85
CA ASP A 552 5.15 -13.38 29.37
C ASP A 552 6.49 -12.68 28.94
N PRO A 553 7.29 -13.22 27.97
CA PRO A 553 8.50 -12.57 27.43
C PRO A 553 8.46 -12.24 25.90
N ARG A 554 9.01 -11.08 25.48
CA ARG A 554 9.15 -10.68 24.06
C ARG A 554 10.42 -9.84 23.77
N PHE A 555 10.92 -9.91 22.50
CA PHE A 555 11.90 -9.01 21.80
C PHE A 555 13.45 -9.24 22.00
N ARG A 556 14.43 -8.90 21.10
CA ARG A 556 14.58 -8.86 19.58
C ARG A 556 15.97 -8.27 19.05
N SER A 557 16.56 -8.80 17.95
CA SER A 557 17.25 -8.13 16.76
C SER A 557 18.49 -7.16 16.89
N PHE A 558 19.31 -6.69 15.89
CA PHE A 558 19.51 -6.87 14.41
C PHE A 558 20.83 -6.22 13.79
N ALA A 559 21.08 -6.35 12.46
CA ALA A 559 21.95 -5.55 11.51
C ALA A 559 23.51 -5.73 11.53
N ASN A 560 24.42 -5.14 10.69
CA ASN A 560 24.51 -4.07 9.63
C ASN A 560 25.89 -4.20 8.83
N LYS A 561 26.46 -3.47 7.81
CA LYS A 561 26.20 -2.27 6.92
C LYS A 561 27.28 -2.12 5.77
N GLY A 562 27.01 -1.60 4.54
CA GLY A 562 28.03 -1.06 3.54
C GLY A 562 27.90 -1.55 2.05
N HIS A 563 28.85 -1.37 1.08
CA HIS A 563 29.47 -0.18 0.37
C HIS A 563 30.58 -0.67 -0.64
N VAL A 564 30.98 -0.18 -1.85
CA VAL A 564 30.65 0.76 -3.01
C VAL A 564 31.47 0.26 -4.26
N ALA A 565 31.59 0.71 -5.55
CA ALA A 565 31.15 1.73 -6.57
C ALA A 565 31.49 1.14 -8.02
N GLY A 566 31.38 1.69 -9.25
CA GLY A 566 31.05 2.98 -9.93
C GLY A 566 32.28 3.76 -10.49
N GLY A 567 32.49 4.27 -11.73
CA GLY A 567 31.83 4.39 -13.08
C GLY A 567 32.81 5.21 -14.04
N GLY A 568 32.70 5.56 -15.35
CA GLY A 568 31.74 5.44 -16.50
C GLY A 568 32.45 4.92 -17.80
N GLY A 569 32.30 5.31 -19.11
CA GLY A 569 31.58 6.29 -20.01
C GLY A 569 31.88 5.88 -21.52
N GLN A 570 31.21 6.20 -22.68
CA GLN A 570 29.93 6.81 -23.15
C GLN A 570 29.73 6.56 -24.72
N ALA A 571 28.89 7.11 -25.64
CA ALA A 571 27.89 8.21 -25.80
C ALA A 571 27.06 8.11 -27.15
N ALA A 572 25.81 8.64 -27.31
CA ALA A 572 24.76 8.06 -28.22
C ALA A 572 23.87 8.91 -29.20
N THR A 573 23.15 8.20 -30.11
CA THR A 573 22.06 8.66 -31.05
C THR A 573 20.62 8.52 -30.48
N ALA A 574 19.55 9.03 -31.14
CA ALA A 574 18.17 9.31 -30.63
C ALA A 574 17.31 8.12 -30.06
N ARG A 575 16.21 8.43 -29.32
CA ARG A 575 15.57 7.57 -28.28
C ARG A 575 14.02 7.50 -28.28
N ARG A 576 13.42 6.34 -27.93
CA ARG A 576 11.95 6.10 -27.73
C ARG A 576 11.52 4.93 -26.80
N ASN A 577 12.32 3.90 -26.58
CA ASN A 577 11.93 2.61 -25.98
C ASN A 577 12.32 2.46 -24.49
N PHE A 578 11.36 2.60 -23.57
CA PHE A 578 11.58 2.52 -22.13
C PHE A 578 11.17 1.16 -21.55
N VAL A 579 12.15 0.35 -21.12
CA VAL A 579 11.91 -1.02 -20.59
C VAL A 579 12.57 -1.19 -19.22
N PRO A 580 11.81 -1.55 -18.16
CA PRO A 580 12.34 -1.66 -16.80
C PRO A 580 13.21 -2.90 -16.55
N CYS A 581 12.98 -3.98 -17.31
CA CYS A 581 13.76 -5.22 -17.24
C CYS A 581 14.11 -5.69 -18.66
N PRO A 582 15.21 -5.19 -19.27
CA PRO A 582 15.59 -5.54 -20.64
C PRO A 582 16.09 -6.98 -20.82
N PHE A 583 16.44 -7.67 -19.74
CA PHE A 583 16.86 -9.07 -19.79
C PHE A 583 16.39 -9.82 -18.55
N TRP A 584 15.77 -10.98 -18.77
CA TRP A 584 15.45 -11.97 -17.75
C TRP A 584 15.63 -13.37 -18.33
N ASN A 585 16.45 -14.20 -17.69
CA ASN A 585 16.49 -15.64 -17.92
C ASN A 585 16.57 -16.37 -16.58
N ALA A 586 15.65 -17.30 -16.35
CA ALA A 586 15.50 -17.98 -15.09
C ALA A 586 16.47 -19.15 -14.85
N SER A 587 17.03 -19.75 -15.91
CA SER A 587 17.63 -21.09 -15.85
C SER A 587 18.75 -21.30 -16.87
N LEU A 588 19.71 -20.38 -16.92
CA LEU A 588 20.97 -20.61 -17.64
C LEU A 588 21.78 -21.68 -16.90
N ALA A 589 22.63 -22.41 -17.62
CA ALA A 589 23.59 -23.34 -17.05
C ALA A 589 25.02 -22.90 -17.40
N THR A 590 25.95 -23.04 -16.47
CA THR A 590 27.38 -22.83 -16.74
C THR A 590 27.97 -23.94 -17.61
N ASP A 591 28.94 -23.56 -18.44
CA ASP A 591 29.74 -24.47 -19.26
C ASP A 591 30.78 -25.27 -18.45
N ASP A 592 31.61 -26.06 -19.14
CA ASP A 592 32.70 -26.87 -18.56
C ASP A 592 33.81 -26.03 -17.87
N HIS A 593 33.77 -24.70 -17.98
CA HIS A 593 34.70 -23.77 -17.33
C HIS A 593 34.05 -22.98 -16.18
N GLY A 594 32.76 -23.22 -15.91
CA GLY A 594 31.98 -22.53 -14.89
C GLY A 594 31.43 -21.18 -15.36
N ASP A 595 31.45 -20.91 -16.67
CA ASP A 595 31.16 -19.60 -17.23
C ASP A 595 29.83 -19.57 -18.02
N ILE A 596 29.26 -18.37 -18.16
CA ILE A 596 28.05 -18.03 -18.91
C ILE A 596 28.33 -16.75 -19.71
N ALA A 597 27.90 -16.71 -20.97
CA ALA A 597 27.91 -15.49 -21.79
C ALA A 597 26.52 -15.26 -22.43
N VAL A 598 26.00 -14.05 -22.32
CA VAL A 598 24.76 -13.60 -22.98
C VAL A 598 24.92 -12.18 -23.51
N SER A 599 23.99 -11.74 -24.37
CA SER A 599 23.91 -10.34 -24.80
C SER A 599 22.47 -9.88 -24.99
N PHE A 600 22.21 -8.60 -24.76
CA PHE A 600 20.91 -7.96 -24.99
C PHE A 600 21.08 -6.49 -25.42
N VAL A 601 20.01 -5.84 -25.87
CA VAL A 601 20.06 -4.45 -26.32
C VAL A 601 19.71 -3.49 -25.17
N ALA A 602 20.51 -2.45 -24.99
CA ALA A 602 20.26 -1.38 -24.01
C ALA A 602 18.99 -0.58 -24.41
N PRO A 603 18.00 -0.43 -23.51
CA PRO A 603 16.84 0.43 -23.74
C PRO A 603 17.22 1.91 -23.87
N ASP A 604 16.22 2.73 -24.17
CA ASP A 604 16.40 4.17 -24.36
C ASP A 604 16.16 4.99 -23.08
N SER A 605 15.89 4.32 -21.96
CA SER A 605 15.93 4.90 -20.61
C SER A 605 17.35 5.37 -20.28
N LEU A 606 17.49 6.65 -19.94
CA LEU A 606 18.74 7.19 -19.39
C LEU A 606 18.80 6.89 -17.89
N THR A 607 19.40 5.76 -17.55
CA THR A 607 19.41 5.21 -16.19
C THR A 607 20.63 4.30 -15.96
N ARG A 608 20.77 3.80 -14.74
CA ARG A 608 21.64 2.68 -14.39
C ARG A 608 20.84 1.39 -14.47
N TYR A 609 21.38 0.38 -15.13
CA TYR A 609 20.85 -0.97 -15.09
C TYR A 609 21.70 -1.83 -14.16
N ARG A 610 21.08 -2.36 -13.10
CA ARG A 610 21.70 -3.34 -12.20
C ARG A 610 21.57 -4.72 -12.83
N VAL A 611 22.70 -5.41 -13.03
CA VAL A 611 22.77 -6.78 -13.54
C VAL A 611 23.02 -7.72 -12.37
N VAL A 612 22.20 -8.76 -12.22
CA VAL A 612 22.26 -9.70 -11.10
C VAL A 612 22.24 -11.12 -11.62
N ALA A 613 23.22 -11.92 -11.19
CA ALA A 613 23.27 -13.36 -11.39
C ALA A 613 23.11 -14.08 -10.05
N VAL A 614 22.18 -15.02 -9.95
CA VAL A 614 21.95 -15.87 -8.78
C VAL A 614 22.17 -17.32 -9.21
N ALA A 615 23.25 -17.94 -8.74
CA ALA A 615 23.65 -19.29 -9.13
C ALA A 615 23.39 -20.31 -8.01
N THR A 616 23.03 -21.53 -8.39
CA THR A 616 22.89 -22.67 -7.49
C THR A 616 23.50 -23.94 -8.11
N HIS A 617 24.13 -24.77 -7.29
CA HIS A 617 24.66 -26.07 -7.71
C HIS A 617 24.39 -27.12 -6.62
N GLY A 618 23.71 -28.20 -7.00
CA GLY A 618 23.20 -29.16 -6.01
C GLY A 618 22.20 -28.54 -5.01
N PRO A 619 21.97 -29.20 -3.87
CA PRO A 619 20.99 -28.72 -2.89
C PRO A 619 21.54 -27.65 -1.94
N ARG A 620 22.87 -27.57 -1.75
CA ARG A 620 23.50 -26.68 -0.76
C ARG A 620 24.17 -25.46 -1.38
N ALA A 621 24.91 -25.61 -2.49
CA ALA A 621 25.80 -24.56 -2.95
C ALA A 621 25.05 -23.43 -3.67
N MET A 622 25.18 -22.19 -3.18
CA MET A 622 24.48 -21.02 -3.72
C MET A 622 25.33 -19.75 -3.65
N GLY A 623 25.06 -18.78 -4.51
CA GLY A 623 25.70 -17.45 -4.45
C GLY A 623 25.08 -16.44 -5.40
N THR A 624 25.37 -15.16 -5.17
CA THR A 624 24.89 -14.03 -5.98
C THR A 624 26.06 -13.15 -6.40
N GLY A 625 26.09 -12.76 -7.67
CA GLY A 625 26.98 -11.75 -8.22
C GLY A 625 26.19 -10.57 -8.77
N ILE A 626 26.73 -9.36 -8.62
CA ILE A 626 26.09 -8.10 -9.02
C ILE A 626 27.09 -7.27 -9.81
N ASP A 627 26.63 -6.66 -10.89
CA ASP A 627 27.34 -5.61 -11.62
C ASP A 627 26.34 -4.52 -12.07
N ALA A 628 26.80 -3.45 -12.72
CA ALA A 628 25.91 -2.47 -13.35
C ALA A 628 26.58 -1.66 -14.46
N PHE A 629 25.76 -1.22 -15.42
CA PHE A 629 26.15 -0.26 -16.45
C PHE A 629 25.19 0.93 -16.50
N GLU A 630 25.65 2.07 -17.00
CA GLU A 630 24.82 3.27 -17.21
C GLU A 630 24.47 3.42 -18.70
N VAL A 631 23.28 3.95 -19.02
CA VAL A 631 22.87 4.27 -20.39
C VAL A 631 22.74 5.78 -20.53
N ARG A 632 23.54 6.40 -21.43
CA ARG A 632 23.72 7.86 -21.48
C ARG A 632 24.33 8.38 -22.78
N LYS A 633 24.27 9.70 -22.96
CA LYS A 633 24.73 10.45 -24.14
C LYS A 633 25.44 11.76 -23.71
N PRO A 634 26.23 12.42 -24.58
CA PRO A 634 26.92 13.66 -24.21
C PRO A 634 26.01 14.88 -24.26
N LEU A 635 24.87 14.78 -24.94
CA LEU A 635 23.78 15.75 -24.96
C LEU A 635 22.46 14.97 -24.88
N MET A 636 21.62 15.33 -23.92
CA MET A 636 20.39 14.60 -23.59
C MET A 636 19.28 15.59 -23.28
N ILE A 637 18.02 15.25 -23.61
CA ILE A 637 16.84 16.03 -23.20
C ILE A 637 15.80 15.13 -22.54
N GLU A 638 15.33 15.51 -21.35
CA GLU A 638 14.27 14.81 -20.61
C GLU A 638 13.10 15.75 -20.31
N SER A 639 11.88 15.22 -20.34
CA SER A 639 10.66 16.02 -20.13
C SER A 639 10.19 15.99 -18.68
N ALA A 640 9.89 17.16 -18.13
CA ALA A 640 9.35 17.36 -16.78
C ALA A 640 7.89 17.87 -16.85
N LEU A 641 7.06 17.27 -17.72
CA LEU A 641 5.61 17.53 -17.77
C LEU A 641 4.87 16.81 -16.62
N PRO A 642 3.73 17.35 -16.14
CA PRO A 642 2.87 16.64 -15.20
C PRO A 642 2.21 15.40 -15.84
N ARG A 643 1.58 14.57 -15.00
CA ARG A 643 0.99 13.28 -15.44
C ARG A 643 -0.35 13.42 -16.17
N PHE A 644 -1.01 14.58 -16.06
CA PHE A 644 -2.28 14.94 -16.68
C PHE A 644 -2.44 16.47 -16.68
N ALA A 645 -3.45 17.00 -17.37
CA ALA A 645 -3.86 18.40 -17.25
C ALA A 645 -5.35 18.60 -17.56
N HIS A 646 -5.93 19.76 -17.20
CA HIS A 646 -7.29 20.13 -17.57
C HIS A 646 -7.33 21.18 -18.69
N VAL A 647 -8.37 21.15 -19.54
CA VAL A 647 -8.67 22.24 -20.49
C VAL A 647 -8.88 23.54 -19.71
N GLY A 648 -8.15 24.59 -20.07
CA GLY A 648 -8.13 25.88 -19.37
C GLY A 648 -7.01 26.06 -18.34
N ASP A 649 -6.21 25.02 -18.08
CA ASP A 649 -4.96 25.12 -17.33
C ASP A 649 -3.88 25.90 -18.11
N ARG A 650 -2.97 26.53 -17.37
CA ARG A 650 -1.77 27.19 -17.88
C ARG A 650 -0.55 26.61 -17.17
N LEU A 651 0.25 25.83 -17.89
CA LEU A 651 1.42 25.14 -17.35
C LEU A 651 2.71 25.77 -17.87
N VAL A 652 3.78 25.63 -17.09
CA VAL A 652 5.15 25.79 -17.60
C VAL A 652 5.61 24.42 -18.08
N ALA A 653 5.53 24.17 -19.40
CA ALA A 653 6.10 22.95 -19.97
C ALA A 653 7.63 23.03 -19.85
N ARG A 654 8.20 22.13 -19.05
CA ARG A 654 9.62 22.12 -18.70
C ARG A 654 10.33 20.90 -19.28
N ALA A 655 11.57 21.09 -19.73
CA ALA A 655 12.49 20.00 -20.03
C ALA A 655 13.91 20.34 -19.56
N LEU A 656 14.66 19.31 -19.20
CA LEU A 656 16.05 19.41 -18.77
C LEU A 656 16.96 19.03 -19.92
N VAL A 657 18.05 19.79 -20.08
CA VAL A 657 19.09 19.52 -21.06
C VAL A 657 20.40 19.26 -20.32
N PHE A 658 20.92 18.04 -20.48
CA PHE A 658 22.16 17.59 -19.84
C PHE A 658 23.31 17.62 -20.83
N ASN A 659 24.47 18.11 -20.39
CA ASN A 659 25.71 18.10 -21.15
C ASN A 659 26.77 17.28 -20.41
N GLN A 660 27.17 16.15 -21.00
CA GLN A 660 28.25 15.28 -20.52
C GLN A 660 29.36 15.12 -21.57
N SER A 661 29.59 16.18 -22.35
CA SER A 661 30.56 16.16 -23.45
C SER A 661 31.99 16.56 -23.04
N GLY A 662 32.26 16.79 -21.76
CA GLY A 662 33.56 17.26 -21.25
C GLY A 662 33.93 18.69 -21.66
N ARG A 663 32.98 19.46 -22.21
CA ARG A 663 33.13 20.86 -22.62
C ARG A 663 31.77 21.59 -22.55
N PRO A 664 31.73 22.92 -22.39
CA PRO A 664 30.48 23.67 -22.54
C PRO A 664 29.90 23.53 -23.95
N LEU A 665 28.57 23.58 -24.07
CA LEU A 665 27.84 23.48 -25.33
C LEU A 665 26.82 24.61 -25.48
N SER A 666 26.84 25.22 -26.65
CA SER A 666 25.74 26.06 -27.13
C SER A 666 24.73 25.17 -27.86
N VAL A 667 23.47 25.18 -27.45
CA VAL A 667 22.44 24.26 -27.98
C VAL A 667 21.14 24.98 -28.27
N ARG A 668 20.38 24.45 -29.23
CA ARG A 668 19.01 24.88 -29.56
C ARG A 668 18.03 23.83 -29.06
N ALA A 669 17.12 24.20 -28.16
CA ALA A 669 16.07 23.35 -27.65
C ALA A 669 14.70 23.80 -28.20
N ASP A 670 13.85 22.85 -28.55
CA ASP A 670 12.52 23.13 -29.13
C ASP A 670 11.48 22.11 -28.67
N LEU A 671 10.23 22.57 -28.63
CA LEU A 671 9.05 21.80 -28.26
C LEU A 671 8.04 21.84 -29.40
N VAL A 672 7.58 20.67 -29.83
CA VAL A 672 6.30 20.52 -30.53
C VAL A 672 5.28 20.07 -29.48
N PRO A 673 4.36 20.95 -29.02
CA PRO A 673 3.32 20.57 -28.08
C PRO A 673 2.31 19.62 -28.75
N GLY A 674 1.59 18.86 -27.94
CA GLY A 674 0.51 18.01 -28.44
C GLY A 674 -0.63 18.82 -29.05
N THR A 675 -1.41 18.20 -29.95
CA THR A 675 -2.54 18.83 -30.65
C THR A 675 -3.68 19.30 -29.75
N ASN A 676 -3.60 19.03 -28.44
CA ASN A 676 -4.52 19.46 -27.40
C ASN A 676 -4.11 20.79 -26.72
N ALA A 677 -2.97 21.39 -27.11
CA ALA A 677 -2.39 22.56 -26.45
C ALA A 677 -1.78 23.57 -27.43
N ALA A 678 -1.63 24.81 -26.95
CA ALA A 678 -0.95 25.90 -27.64
C ALA A 678 0.07 26.59 -26.71
N PHE A 679 1.04 27.31 -27.28
CA PHE A 679 1.89 28.20 -26.50
C PHE A 679 1.08 29.38 -25.96
N ALA A 680 1.26 29.71 -24.68
CA ALA A 680 0.57 30.84 -24.03
C ALA A 680 1.20 32.21 -24.40
N THR A 681 2.38 32.20 -25.02
CA THR A 681 3.09 33.36 -25.58
C THR A 681 3.56 33.05 -27.01
N ALA A 682 3.98 34.08 -27.76
CA ALA A 682 4.43 33.90 -29.14
C ALA A 682 5.75 33.10 -29.21
N HIS A 683 5.70 31.84 -29.64
CA HIS A 683 6.88 31.01 -29.89
C HIS A 683 7.49 31.31 -31.26
N ALA A 684 8.79 31.61 -31.31
CA ALA A 684 9.51 31.95 -32.54
C ALA A 684 10.37 30.78 -33.09
N GLY A 685 10.23 29.58 -32.53
CA GLY A 685 11.05 28.41 -32.84
C GLY A 685 12.20 28.20 -31.84
N PRO A 686 13.16 27.31 -32.15
CA PRO A 686 14.13 26.77 -31.19
C PRO A 686 14.87 27.83 -30.35
N VAL A 687 14.75 27.71 -29.03
CA VAL A 687 15.41 28.58 -28.04
C VAL A 687 16.88 28.19 -27.90
N ARG A 688 17.79 29.17 -27.94
CA ARG A 688 19.22 28.94 -27.71
C ARG A 688 19.56 29.05 -26.23
N ILE A 689 20.22 28.03 -25.68
CA ILE A 689 20.73 28.00 -24.31
C ILE A 689 22.20 27.56 -24.29
N GLU A 690 22.95 28.05 -23.31
CA GLU A 690 24.33 27.63 -23.05
C GLU A 690 24.35 26.65 -21.87
N VAL A 691 24.98 25.49 -22.04
CA VAL A 691 25.05 24.43 -21.02
C VAL A 691 26.51 24.19 -20.64
N ALA A 692 26.86 24.39 -19.37
CA ALA A 692 28.21 24.17 -18.85
C ALA A 692 28.67 22.70 -19.05
N SER A 693 29.99 22.47 -19.03
CA SER A 693 30.54 21.10 -19.03
C SER A 693 30.06 20.33 -17.80
N GLU A 694 29.64 19.08 -17.99
CA GLU A 694 29.02 18.23 -16.95
C GLU A 694 27.83 18.90 -16.22
N GLY A 695 27.19 19.88 -16.88
CA GLY A 695 26.11 20.68 -16.34
C GLY A 695 24.71 20.29 -16.82
N THR A 696 23.72 20.90 -16.18
CA THR A 696 22.30 20.83 -16.53
C THR A 696 21.78 22.24 -16.80
N ALA A 697 21.00 22.39 -17.86
CA ALA A 697 20.21 23.59 -18.13
C ALA A 697 18.73 23.22 -18.22
N VAL A 698 17.85 24.21 -18.07
CA VAL A 698 16.40 24.05 -18.20
C VAL A 698 15.91 24.84 -19.42
N VAL A 699 14.97 24.26 -20.17
CA VAL A 699 14.15 25.00 -21.13
C VAL A 699 12.69 24.98 -20.69
N GLU A 700 12.03 26.12 -20.79
CA GLU A 700 10.66 26.32 -20.31
C GLU A 700 9.81 27.00 -21.40
N PHE A 701 8.60 26.47 -21.61
CA PHE A 701 7.62 26.99 -22.54
C PHE A 701 6.27 27.16 -21.81
N PRO A 702 5.79 28.40 -21.62
CA PRO A 702 4.43 28.64 -21.15
C PRO A 702 3.42 28.09 -22.16
N VAL A 703 2.54 27.18 -21.72
CA VAL A 703 1.53 26.52 -22.56
C VAL A 703 0.15 26.59 -21.93
N ARG A 704 -0.86 26.53 -22.79
CA ARG A 704 -2.28 26.49 -22.43
C ARG A 704 -2.92 25.24 -23.02
N LEU A 705 -3.74 24.57 -22.23
CA LEU A 705 -4.50 23.39 -22.65
C LEU A 705 -5.85 23.84 -23.21
N GLU A 706 -6.19 23.41 -24.43
CA GLU A 706 -7.30 23.98 -25.21
C GLU A 706 -8.39 22.97 -25.59
N SER A 707 -8.07 21.67 -25.67
CA SER A 707 -9.04 20.62 -25.96
C SER A 707 -8.74 19.31 -25.20
N PRO A 708 -9.74 18.43 -24.96
CA PRO A 708 -9.52 17.17 -24.27
C PRO A 708 -8.91 16.11 -25.21
N GLY A 709 -8.28 15.10 -24.62
CA GLY A 709 -7.64 13.98 -25.32
C GLY A 709 -6.19 13.77 -24.89
N THR A 710 -5.62 12.62 -25.24
CA THR A 710 -4.19 12.35 -25.06
C THR A 710 -3.45 12.68 -26.34
N ALA A 711 -2.36 13.44 -26.26
CA ALA A 711 -1.52 13.78 -27.40
C ALA A 711 -0.04 13.60 -27.09
N GLU A 712 0.76 13.36 -28.12
CA GLU A 712 2.23 13.29 -28.05
C GLU A 712 2.85 14.69 -28.01
N TRP A 713 3.76 14.91 -27.06
CA TRP A 713 4.59 16.09 -26.91
C TRP A 713 6.02 15.71 -27.24
N LYS A 714 6.61 16.38 -28.24
CA LYS A 714 7.95 16.04 -28.76
C LYS A 714 8.94 17.15 -28.43
N TRP A 715 9.93 16.80 -27.63
CA TRP A 715 11.07 17.64 -27.29
C TRP A 715 12.27 17.30 -28.18
N SER A 716 13.08 18.31 -28.50
CA SER A 716 14.35 18.09 -29.18
C SER A 716 15.41 19.09 -28.75
N VAL A 717 16.67 18.67 -28.74
CA VAL A 717 17.83 19.52 -28.53
C VAL A 717 18.92 19.21 -29.56
N VAL A 718 19.54 20.25 -30.11
CA VAL A 718 20.56 20.15 -31.17
C VAL A 718 21.71 21.12 -30.88
N SER A 719 22.94 20.61 -30.92
CA SER A 719 24.17 21.40 -31.02
C SER A 719 24.81 21.23 -32.40
N ASP A 720 25.90 21.94 -32.67
CA ASP A 720 26.63 21.86 -33.96
C ASP A 720 27.14 20.45 -34.33
N ALA A 721 27.15 19.50 -33.38
CA ALA A 721 27.66 18.14 -33.59
C ALA A 721 26.85 17.00 -32.93
N MET A 722 25.82 17.31 -32.12
CA MET A 722 25.10 16.31 -31.30
C MET A 722 23.61 16.64 -31.20
N SER A 723 22.76 15.64 -31.02
CA SER A 723 21.32 15.86 -30.80
C SER A 723 20.67 14.75 -29.96
N ASP A 724 19.60 15.12 -29.26
CA ASP A 724 18.67 14.19 -28.64
C ASP A 724 17.23 14.66 -28.82
N ALA A 725 16.29 13.73 -28.74
CA ALA A 725 14.87 14.01 -28.79
C ALA A 725 14.12 12.94 -28.00
N VAL A 726 13.07 13.37 -27.31
CA VAL A 726 12.18 12.50 -26.51
C VAL A 726 10.72 12.83 -26.85
N THR A 727 9.85 11.83 -26.80
CA THR A 727 8.41 11.98 -27.02
C THR A 727 7.68 11.38 -25.83
N VAL A 728 6.75 12.13 -25.26
CA VAL A 728 5.95 11.76 -24.09
C VAL A 728 4.47 12.05 -24.34
N SER A 729 3.56 11.36 -23.66
CA SER A 729 2.11 11.54 -23.85
C SER A 729 1.48 12.23 -22.65
N LEU A 730 0.68 13.28 -22.89
CA LEU A 730 -0.05 14.01 -21.85
C LEU A 730 -1.56 13.85 -22.05
N PRO A 731 -2.29 13.19 -21.12
CA PRO A 731 -3.75 13.14 -21.12
C PRO A 731 -4.33 14.47 -20.63
N VAL A 732 -5.21 15.07 -21.43
CA VAL A 732 -5.95 16.29 -21.08
C VAL A 732 -7.44 15.98 -20.95
N THR A 733 -8.06 16.45 -19.87
CA THR A 733 -9.49 16.22 -19.55
C THR A 733 -10.22 17.56 -19.28
N HIS A 734 -11.51 17.53 -19.00
CA HIS A 734 -12.22 18.71 -18.48
C HIS A 734 -12.23 18.70 -16.95
N ALA A 735 -12.05 19.88 -16.33
CA ALA A 735 -12.15 20.06 -14.88
C ALA A 735 -13.62 20.08 -14.37
N GLU A 736 -14.58 20.21 -15.26
CA GLU A 736 -16.02 20.04 -14.97
C GLU A 736 -16.54 18.80 -15.71
N ALA A 737 -17.54 18.13 -15.14
CA ALA A 737 -18.25 17.06 -15.83
C ALA A 737 -19.10 17.63 -16.98
N ASP A 738 -19.09 16.99 -18.15
CA ASP A 738 -19.96 17.39 -19.27
C ASP A 738 -21.43 17.35 -18.81
N LEU A 739 -22.18 18.41 -19.12
CA LEU A 739 -23.60 18.46 -18.84
C LEU A 739 -24.36 17.67 -19.91
N ARG A 740 -25.40 16.99 -19.46
CA ARG A 740 -26.20 16.11 -20.30
C ARG A 740 -27.66 16.19 -19.87
N GLU A 741 -28.51 16.64 -20.77
CA GLU A 741 -29.95 16.69 -20.57
C GLU A 741 -30.65 15.75 -21.55
N VAL A 742 -31.63 14.99 -21.06
CA VAL A 742 -32.40 14.07 -21.89
C VAL A 742 -33.88 14.39 -21.80
N ARG A 743 -34.53 14.37 -22.96
CA ARG A 743 -35.98 14.48 -23.14
C ARG A 743 -36.49 13.26 -23.90
N HIS A 744 -37.66 12.78 -23.49
CA HIS A 744 -38.37 11.70 -24.18
C HIS A 744 -39.66 12.27 -24.74
N LEU A 745 -39.92 12.05 -26.03
CA LEU A 745 -41.04 12.62 -26.75
C LEU A 745 -41.82 11.52 -27.48
N LEU A 746 -43.12 11.72 -27.64
CA LEU A 746 -43.94 11.01 -28.62
C LEU A 746 -44.22 11.98 -29.77
N ALA A 747 -43.52 11.81 -30.89
CA ALA A 747 -43.81 12.58 -32.09
C ALA A 747 -45.02 11.98 -32.80
N ALA A 748 -46.05 12.80 -33.05
CA ALA A 748 -47.15 12.45 -33.93
C ALA A 748 -46.83 12.85 -35.39
N ALA A 749 -47.54 12.26 -36.34
CA ALA A 749 -47.40 12.58 -37.76
C ALA A 749 -47.51 14.09 -38.01
N GLY A 750 -46.58 14.62 -38.79
CA GLY A 750 -46.34 16.07 -38.90
C GLY A 750 -44.90 16.41 -38.51
N SER A 751 -44.74 17.47 -37.72
CA SER A 751 -43.47 18.15 -37.46
C SER A 751 -43.32 18.48 -35.96
N THR A 752 -42.20 18.09 -35.35
CA THR A 752 -41.93 18.21 -33.90
C THR A 752 -40.60 18.91 -33.64
N ASN A 753 -40.60 20.01 -32.87
CA ASN A 753 -39.37 20.68 -32.41
C ASN A 753 -38.76 19.90 -31.22
N LEU A 754 -37.50 19.48 -31.35
CA LEU A 754 -36.81 18.63 -30.37
C LEU A 754 -36.19 19.41 -29.20
N LEU A 755 -35.99 20.73 -29.35
CA LEU A 755 -35.30 21.58 -28.36
C LEU A 755 -36.24 22.46 -27.52
N ALA A 756 -37.53 22.51 -27.87
CA ALA A 756 -38.50 23.50 -27.35
C ALA A 756 -38.76 23.48 -25.83
N ALA A 757 -38.22 22.49 -25.09
CA ALA A 757 -38.37 22.34 -23.65
C ALA A 757 -37.07 21.86 -22.97
N MET A 758 -35.91 22.17 -23.54
CA MET A 758 -34.59 21.97 -22.92
C MET A 758 -34.17 23.18 -22.08
N ASP A 759 -33.25 23.00 -21.14
CA ASP A 759 -32.66 24.09 -20.35
C ASP A 759 -31.88 25.04 -21.27
N THR A 760 -32.23 26.33 -21.24
CA THR A 760 -31.57 27.37 -22.03
C THR A 760 -30.06 27.44 -21.76
N ALA A 761 -29.60 27.14 -20.54
CA ALA A 761 -28.18 27.12 -20.20
C ALA A 761 -27.40 26.00 -20.91
N MET A 762 -28.06 24.92 -21.36
CA MET A 762 -27.46 23.88 -22.20
C MET A 762 -27.50 24.21 -23.70
N LEU A 763 -28.31 25.19 -24.11
CA LEU A 763 -28.37 25.68 -25.49
C LEU A 763 -27.35 26.81 -25.77
N GLU A 764 -26.69 27.35 -24.74
CA GLU A 764 -25.58 28.32 -24.89
C GLU A 764 -24.32 27.70 -25.50
N GLN A 765 -23.92 26.50 -25.04
CA GLN A 765 -22.75 25.77 -25.54
C GLN A 765 -23.05 24.28 -25.74
N PRO A 766 -23.86 23.92 -26.76
CA PRO A 766 -24.08 22.53 -27.15
C PRO A 766 -22.85 21.93 -27.84
N ASP A 767 -22.65 20.62 -27.68
CA ASP A 767 -21.74 19.78 -28.47
C ASP A 767 -22.54 19.03 -29.55
N ALA A 768 -23.49 18.21 -29.12
CA ALA A 768 -24.29 17.39 -30.00
C ALA A 768 -25.67 17.06 -29.42
N LEU A 769 -26.66 16.93 -30.31
CA LEU A 769 -27.89 16.21 -30.04
C LEU A 769 -27.71 14.75 -30.47
N THR A 770 -27.78 13.84 -29.51
CA THR A 770 -27.99 12.41 -29.75
C THR A 770 -29.49 12.14 -29.78
N LEU A 771 -30.00 11.67 -30.91
CA LEU A 771 -31.42 11.37 -31.12
C LEU A 771 -31.59 9.88 -31.39
N ARG A 772 -32.42 9.21 -30.60
CA ARG A 772 -32.84 7.82 -30.81
C ARG A 772 -34.32 7.77 -31.19
N ILE A 773 -34.67 6.92 -32.16
CA ILE A 773 -35.98 6.90 -32.82
C ILE A 773 -36.44 5.44 -32.97
N ALA A 774 -37.63 5.09 -32.46
CA ALA A 774 -38.25 3.78 -32.66
C ALA A 774 -39.78 3.85 -32.71
N ALA A 775 -40.41 2.77 -33.17
CA ALA A 775 -41.87 2.58 -33.10
C ALA A 775 -42.37 2.14 -31.70
N SER A 776 -41.49 1.96 -30.72
CA SER A 776 -41.80 1.47 -29.37
C SER A 776 -40.91 2.14 -28.29
N PRO A 777 -41.23 2.00 -26.98
CA PRO A 777 -40.48 2.62 -25.89
C PRO A 777 -38.99 2.25 -25.77
N ILE A 778 -38.47 1.34 -26.60
CA ILE A 778 -37.06 0.94 -26.60
C ILE A 778 -36.11 2.12 -26.89
N ALA A 779 -36.57 3.15 -27.60
CA ALA A 779 -35.81 4.39 -27.80
C ALA A 779 -35.45 5.09 -26.47
N PHE A 780 -36.25 4.91 -25.43
CA PHE A 780 -36.07 5.55 -24.11
C PHE A 780 -35.06 4.83 -23.20
N LEU A 781 -34.42 3.75 -23.67
CA LEU A 781 -33.40 3.02 -22.92
C LEU A 781 -31.99 3.57 -23.12
N GLY A 782 -31.79 4.43 -24.12
CA GLY A 782 -30.47 4.84 -24.58
C GLY A 782 -29.66 5.58 -23.51
N GLU A 783 -30.28 6.43 -22.70
CA GLU A 783 -29.57 7.09 -21.60
C GLU A 783 -29.28 6.16 -20.42
N SER A 784 -30.23 5.29 -20.06
CA SER A 784 -30.01 4.30 -18.99
C SER A 784 -28.87 3.33 -19.34
N ALA A 785 -28.78 2.91 -20.61
CA ALA A 785 -27.67 2.11 -21.13
C ALA A 785 -26.35 2.90 -21.08
N HIS A 786 -26.35 4.15 -21.55
CA HIS A 786 -25.18 5.03 -21.53
C HIS A 786 -24.63 5.25 -20.12
N GLN A 787 -25.48 5.57 -19.14
CA GLN A 787 -25.07 5.77 -17.74
C GLN A 787 -24.54 4.48 -17.10
N LEU A 788 -25.20 3.33 -17.34
CA LEU A 788 -24.77 2.05 -16.77
C LEU A 788 -23.43 1.57 -17.36
N VAL A 789 -23.17 1.84 -18.64
CA VAL A 789 -21.90 1.51 -19.31
C VAL A 789 -20.73 2.36 -18.81
N HIS A 790 -20.95 3.67 -18.60
CA HIS A 790 -19.89 4.62 -18.19
C HIS A 790 -19.86 4.88 -16.68
N TYR A 791 -20.52 4.04 -15.87
CA TYR A 791 -20.60 4.25 -14.43
C TYR A 791 -19.20 4.10 -13.78
N PRO A 792 -18.68 5.10 -13.05
CA PRO A 792 -17.26 5.16 -12.67
C PRO A 792 -16.87 4.18 -11.57
N TYR A 793 -17.83 3.78 -10.73
CA TYR A 793 -17.62 2.86 -9.61
C TYR A 793 -18.01 1.43 -9.99
N GLY A 794 -17.59 0.44 -9.22
CA GLY A 794 -17.89 -0.96 -9.52
C GLY A 794 -17.77 -1.90 -8.34
N CYS A 795 -18.70 -1.77 -7.39
CA CYS A 795 -19.10 -2.83 -6.48
C CYS A 795 -19.84 -3.97 -7.23
N VAL A 796 -20.32 -4.98 -6.51
CA VAL A 796 -21.04 -6.15 -7.06
C VAL A 796 -22.36 -5.78 -7.73
N GLU A 797 -23.09 -4.79 -7.21
CA GLU A 797 -24.30 -4.25 -7.81
C GLU A 797 -23.97 -3.61 -9.17
N GLN A 798 -23.05 -2.65 -9.16
CA GLN A 798 -22.68 -1.86 -10.34
C GLN A 798 -22.03 -2.73 -11.43
N THR A 799 -21.26 -3.75 -11.04
CA THR A 799 -20.68 -4.74 -11.96
C THR A 799 -21.78 -5.58 -12.64
N GLY A 800 -22.87 -5.89 -11.94
CA GLY A 800 -24.01 -6.57 -12.54
C GLY A 800 -24.85 -5.65 -13.43
N SER A 801 -25.17 -4.46 -12.93
CA SER A 801 -26.03 -3.49 -13.60
C SER A 801 -25.38 -2.88 -14.85
N SER A 802 -24.06 -2.72 -14.87
CA SER A 802 -23.31 -2.34 -16.09
C SER A 802 -23.21 -3.46 -17.13
N LEU A 803 -23.52 -4.72 -16.77
CA LEU A 803 -23.43 -5.86 -17.69
C LEU A 803 -24.71 -6.12 -18.50
N LEU A 804 -25.89 -5.77 -17.96
CA LEU A 804 -27.15 -5.93 -18.70
C LEU A 804 -27.24 -5.09 -20.00
N PRO A 805 -26.74 -3.83 -20.06
CA PRO A 805 -26.65 -3.08 -21.32
C PRO A 805 -25.82 -3.80 -22.39
N TRP A 806 -24.68 -4.40 -22.03
CA TRP A 806 -23.82 -5.12 -22.97
C TRP A 806 -24.52 -6.36 -23.55
N ILE A 807 -25.34 -7.05 -22.75
CA ILE A 807 -26.16 -8.17 -23.25
C ILE A 807 -27.25 -7.63 -24.20
N ALA A 808 -27.99 -6.59 -23.79
CA ALA A 808 -29.07 -6.00 -24.60
C ALA A 808 -28.58 -5.38 -25.92
N LEU A 809 -27.33 -4.88 -25.97
CA LEU A 809 -26.70 -4.32 -27.17
C LEU A 809 -26.47 -5.34 -28.30
N ARG A 810 -26.54 -6.65 -28.02
CA ARG A 810 -26.49 -7.67 -29.08
C ARG A 810 -27.81 -7.76 -29.87
N ASP A 811 -28.94 -7.63 -29.18
CA ASP A 811 -30.28 -7.66 -29.80
C ASP A 811 -30.67 -6.28 -30.36
N PHE A 812 -30.24 -5.21 -29.68
CA PHE A 812 -30.66 -3.84 -29.95
C PHE A 812 -29.45 -2.91 -30.08
N PRO A 813 -28.60 -3.10 -31.11
CA PRO A 813 -27.33 -2.38 -31.22
C PRO A 813 -27.50 -0.89 -31.52
N GLY A 814 -28.67 -0.45 -32.00
CA GLY A 814 -29.07 0.97 -32.09
C GLY A 814 -29.20 1.69 -30.73
N LEU A 815 -29.05 1.00 -29.59
CA LEU A 815 -28.94 1.66 -28.28
C LEU A 815 -27.68 2.54 -28.19
N LEU A 816 -26.62 2.25 -28.96
CA LEU A 816 -25.46 3.14 -29.11
C LEU A 816 -25.48 3.88 -30.48
N PRO A 817 -25.09 5.17 -30.51
CA PRO A 817 -24.79 5.89 -31.76
C PRO A 817 -23.76 5.15 -32.63
N PRO A 818 -23.79 5.32 -33.98
CA PRO A 818 -22.92 4.56 -34.88
C PRO A 818 -21.42 4.69 -34.61
N ASP A 819 -20.95 5.87 -34.20
CA ASP A 819 -19.57 6.14 -33.78
C ASP A 819 -19.18 5.35 -32.52
N GLN A 820 -20.05 5.38 -31.50
CA GLN A 820 -19.84 4.63 -30.25
C GLN A 820 -19.96 3.11 -30.46
N ARG A 821 -20.92 2.66 -31.30
CA ARG A 821 -21.11 1.25 -31.70
C ARG A 821 -19.88 0.71 -32.42
N ALA A 822 -19.26 1.48 -33.31
CA ALA A 822 -18.06 1.06 -34.04
C ALA A 822 -16.80 0.96 -33.15
N ALA A 823 -16.70 1.77 -32.09
CA ALA A 823 -15.62 1.70 -31.10
C ALA A 823 -15.83 0.63 -30.01
N THR A 824 -17.01 -0.01 -29.96
CA THR A 824 -17.41 -0.92 -28.88
C THR A 824 -17.07 -2.37 -29.19
N ASN A 825 -16.35 -3.03 -28.28
CA ASN A 825 -16.20 -4.49 -28.26
C ASN A 825 -17.00 -5.09 -27.10
N VAL A 826 -18.20 -5.58 -27.40
CA VAL A 826 -19.15 -6.14 -26.41
C VAL A 826 -18.55 -7.36 -25.69
N ASP A 827 -17.83 -8.23 -26.40
CA ASP A 827 -17.30 -9.48 -25.84
C ASP A 827 -16.14 -9.21 -24.88
N ALA A 828 -15.28 -8.24 -25.20
CA ALA A 828 -14.25 -7.76 -24.31
C ALA A 828 -14.83 -7.12 -23.03
N ALA A 829 -15.94 -6.39 -23.16
CA ALA A 829 -16.65 -5.76 -22.04
C ALA A 829 -17.34 -6.80 -21.13
N LEU A 830 -18.06 -7.77 -21.70
CA LEU A 830 -18.64 -8.90 -20.96
C LEU A 830 -17.56 -9.70 -20.23
N ALA A 831 -16.46 -10.04 -20.91
CA ALA A 831 -15.34 -10.75 -20.29
C ALA A 831 -14.65 -9.93 -19.18
N ALA A 832 -14.58 -8.60 -19.30
CA ALA A 832 -14.08 -7.73 -18.23
C ALA A 832 -15.01 -7.72 -17.01
N GLY A 833 -16.33 -7.66 -17.21
CA GLY A 833 -17.31 -7.74 -16.12
C GLY A 833 -17.30 -9.09 -15.40
N VAL A 834 -17.23 -10.20 -16.14
CA VAL A 834 -17.12 -11.55 -15.56
C VAL A 834 -15.83 -11.68 -14.74
N ARG A 835 -14.68 -11.18 -15.24
CA ARG A 835 -13.44 -11.10 -14.44
C ARG A 835 -13.60 -10.24 -13.19
N ARG A 836 -14.32 -9.12 -13.26
CA ARG A 836 -14.59 -8.24 -12.10
C ARG A 836 -15.44 -8.95 -11.06
N PHE A 837 -16.51 -9.65 -11.45
CA PHE A 837 -17.29 -10.51 -10.55
C PHE A 837 -16.43 -11.56 -9.84
N TRP A 838 -15.48 -12.19 -10.55
CA TRP A 838 -14.59 -13.18 -9.93
C TRP A 838 -13.51 -12.60 -9.01
N SER A 839 -13.22 -11.29 -9.10
CA SER A 839 -12.47 -10.56 -8.08
C SER A 839 -13.29 -10.22 -6.83
N MET A 840 -14.60 -10.50 -6.81
CA MET A 840 -15.48 -10.37 -5.63
C MET A 840 -15.77 -11.71 -4.94
N GLN A 841 -15.35 -12.85 -5.51
CA GLN A 841 -15.68 -14.16 -4.93
C GLN A 841 -14.80 -14.51 -3.72
N THR A 842 -15.43 -14.77 -2.57
CA THR A 842 -14.76 -15.08 -1.30
C THR A 842 -14.31 -16.54 -1.20
N ALA A 843 -13.66 -16.90 -0.09
CA ALA A 843 -13.29 -18.27 0.24
C ALA A 843 -14.51 -19.21 0.36
N ASP A 844 -15.64 -18.71 0.87
CA ASP A 844 -16.87 -19.48 1.06
C ASP A 844 -17.61 -19.77 -0.26
N GLY A 845 -17.39 -18.93 -1.28
CA GLY A 845 -17.97 -19.05 -2.61
C GLY A 845 -18.99 -17.97 -2.97
N GLY A 846 -19.52 -17.26 -1.98
CA GLY A 846 -20.31 -16.03 -2.17
C GLY A 846 -19.51 -14.89 -2.81
N LEU A 847 -20.19 -13.82 -3.18
CA LEU A 847 -19.58 -12.57 -3.65
C LEU A 847 -19.62 -11.53 -2.53
N ALA A 848 -18.48 -10.91 -2.24
CA ALA A 848 -18.41 -9.70 -1.43
C ALA A 848 -18.99 -8.49 -2.16
N TYR A 849 -19.25 -7.41 -1.43
CA TYR A 849 -19.86 -6.20 -2.00
C TYR A 849 -18.86 -5.38 -2.84
N TRP A 850 -17.70 -5.05 -2.29
CA TRP A 850 -16.59 -4.48 -3.07
C TRP A 850 -15.76 -5.59 -3.72
N PRO A 851 -15.06 -5.32 -4.84
CA PRO A 851 -13.92 -6.10 -5.29
C PRO A 851 -13.06 -6.47 -4.09
N GLY A 852 -12.90 -7.77 -3.86
CA GLY A 852 -12.33 -8.37 -2.67
C GLY A 852 -12.63 -7.65 -1.34
N GLY A 853 -13.91 -7.63 -0.95
CA GLY A 853 -14.18 -7.92 0.46
C GLY A 853 -13.89 -9.39 0.74
N THR A 854 -13.45 -9.71 1.95
CA THR A 854 -13.34 -11.11 2.41
C THR A 854 -14.69 -11.68 2.87
N THR A 855 -15.60 -10.82 3.32
CA THR A 855 -16.95 -11.17 3.78
C THR A 855 -17.94 -11.21 2.60
N PRO A 856 -18.64 -12.34 2.36
CA PRO A 856 -19.63 -12.43 1.29
C PRO A 856 -20.92 -11.68 1.66
N GLN A 857 -21.49 -10.95 0.69
CA GLN A 857 -22.73 -10.19 0.84
C GLN A 857 -23.85 -10.95 0.11
N ARG A 858 -24.90 -11.36 0.84
CA ARG A 858 -25.90 -12.33 0.35
C ARG A 858 -26.75 -11.82 -0.83
N TRP A 859 -27.15 -10.54 -0.80
CA TRP A 859 -27.89 -9.91 -1.88
C TRP A 859 -27.04 -9.83 -3.16
N GLY A 860 -25.81 -9.32 -3.04
CA GLY A 860 -24.86 -9.17 -4.14
C GLY A 860 -24.43 -10.51 -4.74
N SER A 861 -24.32 -11.55 -3.91
CA SER A 861 -24.11 -12.92 -4.34
C SER A 861 -25.24 -13.44 -5.23
N ALA A 862 -26.50 -13.20 -4.85
CA ALA A 862 -27.67 -13.68 -5.59
C ALA A 862 -27.88 -12.87 -6.89
N TYR A 863 -27.79 -11.54 -6.83
CA TYR A 863 -27.86 -10.69 -8.01
C TYR A 863 -26.71 -10.98 -9.00
N GLY A 864 -25.48 -11.12 -8.50
CA GLY A 864 -24.32 -11.46 -9.31
C GLY A 864 -24.45 -12.83 -9.98
N ALA A 865 -24.95 -13.85 -9.27
CA ALA A 865 -25.23 -15.16 -9.86
C ALA A 865 -26.26 -15.07 -11.01
N TRP A 866 -27.32 -14.28 -10.85
CA TRP A 866 -28.32 -14.05 -11.90
C TRP A 866 -27.72 -13.35 -13.14
N VAL A 867 -26.93 -12.28 -12.95
CA VAL A 867 -26.28 -11.60 -14.09
C VAL A 867 -25.23 -12.48 -14.76
N LEU A 868 -24.45 -13.25 -14.00
CA LEU A 868 -23.48 -14.21 -14.55
C LEU A 868 -24.17 -15.32 -15.36
N ALA A 869 -25.35 -15.78 -14.94
CA ALA A 869 -26.15 -16.73 -15.69
C ALA A 869 -26.68 -16.13 -17.01
N LEU A 870 -27.15 -14.87 -17.00
CA LEU A 870 -27.52 -14.15 -18.23
C LEU A 870 -26.32 -13.94 -19.16
N ALA A 871 -25.15 -13.59 -18.63
CA ALA A 871 -23.92 -13.44 -19.42
C ALA A 871 -23.49 -14.78 -20.05
N ARG A 872 -23.60 -15.90 -19.31
CA ARG A 872 -23.39 -17.26 -19.83
C ARG A 872 -24.38 -17.60 -20.95
N GLY A 873 -25.66 -17.26 -20.77
CA GLY A 873 -26.70 -17.44 -21.79
C GLY A 873 -26.45 -16.59 -23.05
N ALA A 874 -25.83 -15.42 -22.90
CA ALA A 874 -25.31 -14.59 -23.98
C ALA A 874 -23.95 -15.09 -24.55
N GLY A 875 -23.43 -16.24 -24.12
CA GLY A 875 -22.19 -16.81 -24.66
C GLY A 875 -20.89 -16.15 -24.17
N ALA A 876 -20.91 -15.44 -23.05
CA ALA A 876 -19.67 -15.03 -22.37
C ALA A 876 -19.01 -16.24 -21.67
N ASP A 877 -17.67 -16.25 -21.62
CA ASP A 877 -16.91 -17.25 -20.85
C ASP A 877 -17.09 -17.05 -19.34
N VAL A 878 -17.86 -17.93 -18.71
CA VAL A 878 -18.21 -17.90 -17.28
C VAL A 878 -17.75 -19.21 -16.61
N PRO A 879 -16.56 -19.22 -15.96
CA PRO A 879 -15.99 -20.40 -15.31
C PRO A 879 -16.95 -21.19 -14.41
N THR A 880 -17.33 -22.39 -14.89
CA THR A 880 -18.35 -23.26 -14.29
C THR A 880 -18.05 -23.62 -12.84
N ASN A 881 -16.78 -23.78 -12.47
CA ASN A 881 -16.35 -24.11 -11.11
C ASN A 881 -16.55 -22.95 -10.12
N ARG A 882 -16.33 -21.69 -10.54
CA ARG A 882 -16.60 -20.50 -9.72
C ARG A 882 -18.11 -20.27 -9.58
N LEU A 883 -18.88 -20.45 -10.66
CA LEU A 883 -20.33 -20.34 -10.63
C LEU A 883 -20.98 -21.43 -9.75
N ALA A 884 -20.53 -22.68 -9.83
CA ALA A 884 -21.02 -23.77 -8.99
C ALA A 884 -20.74 -23.55 -7.50
N ARG A 885 -19.58 -22.97 -7.13
CA ARG A 885 -19.31 -22.54 -5.74
C ARG A 885 -20.29 -21.47 -5.27
N LEU A 886 -20.60 -20.48 -6.11
CA LEU A 886 -21.56 -19.42 -5.80
C LEU A 886 -22.98 -19.96 -5.63
N HIS A 887 -23.44 -20.85 -6.53
CA HIS A 887 -24.74 -21.51 -6.41
C HIS A 887 -24.83 -22.35 -5.12
N LYS A 888 -23.80 -23.16 -4.80
CA LYS A 888 -23.76 -23.97 -3.59
C LYS A 888 -23.78 -23.11 -2.32
N TRP A 889 -23.08 -21.97 -2.31
CA TRP A 889 -23.11 -21.04 -1.19
C TRP A 889 -24.50 -20.44 -0.99
N LEU A 890 -25.14 -19.98 -2.06
CA LEU A 890 -26.50 -19.40 -2.05
C LEU A 890 -27.57 -20.39 -1.57
N ASP A 891 -27.54 -21.62 -2.07
CA ASP A 891 -28.39 -22.71 -1.60
C ASP A 891 -28.16 -23.00 -0.10
N GLY A 892 -26.89 -23.06 0.32
CA GLY A 892 -26.51 -23.19 1.73
C GLY A 892 -27.08 -22.09 2.63
N GLN A 893 -27.08 -20.83 2.19
CA GLN A 893 -27.74 -19.73 2.92
C GLN A 893 -29.25 -19.96 3.05
N CYS A 894 -29.91 -20.40 1.97
CA CYS A 894 -31.36 -20.64 1.97
C CYS A 894 -31.79 -21.85 2.82
N ARG A 895 -30.88 -22.81 3.07
CA ARG A 895 -31.08 -23.92 4.03
C ARG A 895 -30.73 -23.55 5.48
N ALA A 896 -29.94 -22.49 5.68
CA ALA A 896 -29.56 -22.00 7.01
C ALA A 896 -30.55 -20.97 7.60
N ASP A 897 -31.43 -20.41 6.76
CA ASP A 897 -32.53 -19.55 7.21
C ASP A 897 -33.42 -20.26 8.25
N PRO A 898 -33.97 -19.55 9.24
CA PRO A 898 -34.89 -20.14 10.21
C PRO A 898 -36.18 -20.64 9.52
N PRO A 899 -36.88 -21.66 10.06
CA PRO A 899 -38.09 -22.23 9.45
C PRO A 899 -39.22 -21.22 9.19
N ASN A 900 -39.22 -20.11 9.92
CA ASN A 900 -40.07 -18.96 9.67
C ASN A 900 -39.17 -17.72 9.37
N PRO A 901 -38.69 -17.55 8.12
CA PRO A 901 -37.83 -16.43 7.76
C PRO A 901 -38.58 -15.10 7.84
N ASP A 902 -37.86 -14.02 8.12
CA ASP A 902 -38.35 -12.64 8.05
C ASP A 902 -38.55 -12.17 6.58
N PRO A 903 -39.12 -10.97 6.33
CA PRO A 903 -39.38 -10.48 4.98
C PRO A 903 -38.11 -10.25 4.12
N GLU A 904 -36.97 -9.89 4.71
CA GLU A 904 -35.72 -9.71 3.98
C GLU A 904 -35.10 -11.06 3.61
N SER A 905 -35.08 -12.02 4.54
CA SER A 905 -34.70 -13.40 4.26
C SER A 905 -35.59 -14.03 3.17
N LEU A 906 -36.91 -13.77 3.18
CA LEU A 906 -37.82 -14.19 2.11
C LEU A 906 -37.46 -13.54 0.75
N HIS A 907 -37.16 -12.24 0.72
CA HIS A 907 -36.72 -11.54 -0.48
C HIS A 907 -35.43 -12.15 -1.05
N LEU A 908 -34.44 -12.39 -0.19
CA LEU A 908 -33.15 -12.99 -0.57
C LEU A 908 -33.30 -14.43 -1.05
N ARG A 909 -34.22 -15.22 -0.48
CA ARG A 909 -34.58 -16.54 -0.98
C ARG A 909 -35.25 -16.47 -2.37
N CYS A 910 -36.11 -15.50 -2.63
CA CYS A 910 -36.76 -15.33 -3.93
C CYS A 910 -35.77 -14.87 -5.02
N LEU A 911 -34.88 -13.93 -4.71
CA LEU A 911 -33.79 -13.53 -5.61
C LEU A 911 -32.82 -14.69 -5.86
N THR A 912 -32.52 -15.50 -4.83
CA THR A 912 -31.72 -16.73 -4.98
C THR A 912 -32.41 -17.75 -5.87
N ALA A 913 -33.71 -18.00 -5.71
CA ALA A 913 -34.47 -18.91 -6.55
C ALA A 913 -34.46 -18.47 -8.03
N LEU A 914 -34.60 -17.16 -8.30
CA LEU A 914 -34.46 -16.58 -9.64
C LEU A 914 -33.04 -16.74 -10.22
N ALA A 915 -32.01 -16.52 -9.41
CA ALA A 915 -30.61 -16.66 -9.83
C ALA A 915 -30.26 -18.12 -10.17
N LEU A 916 -30.63 -19.06 -9.30
CA LEU A 916 -30.43 -20.49 -9.51
C LEU A 916 -31.27 -21.00 -10.70
N ALA A 917 -32.49 -20.50 -10.90
CA ALA A 917 -33.32 -20.82 -12.05
C ALA A 917 -32.70 -20.35 -13.38
N ALA A 918 -32.17 -19.13 -13.43
CA ALA A 918 -31.46 -18.62 -14.61
C ALA A 918 -30.16 -19.39 -14.90
N GLY A 919 -29.54 -19.98 -13.87
CA GLY A 919 -28.32 -20.78 -13.97
C GLY A 919 -28.51 -22.27 -14.22
N ASP A 920 -29.75 -22.74 -14.43
CA ASP A 920 -30.16 -24.16 -14.59
C ASP A 920 -29.86 -25.03 -13.34
N ALA A 921 -29.99 -24.45 -12.14
CA ALA A 921 -29.56 -25.02 -10.86
C ALA A 921 -30.55 -24.83 -9.70
N ALA A 922 -31.84 -24.61 -9.97
CA ALA A 922 -32.86 -24.37 -8.95
C ALA A 922 -33.21 -25.62 -8.12
N ASP A 923 -33.25 -25.47 -6.79
CA ASP A 923 -33.76 -26.50 -5.87
C ASP A 923 -35.30 -26.51 -5.86
N ALA A 924 -35.90 -27.69 -6.05
CA ALA A 924 -37.35 -27.87 -6.09
C ALA A 924 -38.04 -27.56 -4.75
N GLY A 925 -37.41 -27.94 -3.63
CA GLY A 925 -37.91 -27.69 -2.29
C GLY A 925 -37.83 -26.21 -1.90
N LEU A 926 -36.84 -25.47 -2.41
CA LEU A 926 -36.79 -24.01 -2.29
C LEU A 926 -38.00 -23.36 -3.00
N LEU A 927 -38.29 -23.75 -4.24
CA LEU A 927 -39.44 -23.23 -5.00
C LEU A 927 -40.78 -23.57 -4.32
N GLU A 928 -40.94 -24.81 -3.83
CA GLU A 928 -42.16 -25.26 -3.16
C GLU A 928 -42.36 -24.61 -1.77
N SER A 929 -41.27 -24.43 -1.02
CA SER A 929 -41.29 -23.69 0.26
C SER A 929 -41.64 -22.21 0.07
N LEU A 930 -41.18 -21.57 -1.01
CA LEU A 930 -41.55 -20.20 -1.37
C LEU A 930 -43.00 -20.11 -1.88
N GLY A 931 -43.46 -21.10 -2.66
CA GLY A 931 -44.86 -21.21 -3.09
C GLY A 931 -45.84 -21.37 -1.92
N ALA A 932 -45.47 -22.17 -0.91
CA ALA A 932 -46.22 -22.26 0.35
C ALA A 932 -46.19 -20.95 1.18
N SER A 933 -45.19 -20.09 0.95
CA SER A 933 -45.02 -18.80 1.63
C SER A 933 -45.64 -17.60 0.87
N ARG A 934 -46.28 -17.84 -0.29
CA ARG A 934 -46.74 -16.80 -1.25
C ARG A 934 -47.54 -15.64 -0.65
N ASP A 935 -48.33 -15.89 0.39
CA ASP A 935 -49.21 -14.90 1.01
C ASP A 935 -48.45 -13.93 1.93
N ARG A 936 -47.16 -14.20 2.17
CA ARG A 936 -46.20 -13.34 2.87
C ARG A 936 -45.23 -12.60 1.94
N LEU A 937 -45.13 -13.04 0.68
CA LEU A 937 -44.23 -12.49 -0.33
C LEU A 937 -44.70 -11.10 -0.81
N SER A 938 -43.76 -10.19 -1.05
CA SER A 938 -44.04 -8.89 -1.67
C SER A 938 -44.37 -9.01 -3.16
N PRO A 939 -44.86 -7.94 -3.82
CA PRO A 939 -45.07 -7.94 -5.27
C PRO A 939 -43.77 -8.17 -6.07
N GLU A 940 -42.62 -7.76 -5.52
CA GLU A 940 -41.30 -8.01 -6.12
C GLU A 940 -40.94 -9.50 -6.03
N ASP A 941 -41.11 -10.09 -4.86
CA ASP A 941 -40.78 -11.49 -4.56
C ASP A 941 -41.65 -12.46 -5.35
N ARG A 942 -42.95 -12.15 -5.47
CA ARG A 942 -43.92 -12.88 -6.30
C ARG A 942 -43.52 -12.89 -7.77
N ALA A 943 -43.01 -11.76 -8.29
CA ALA A 943 -42.51 -11.68 -9.65
C ALA A 943 -41.21 -12.49 -9.83
N MET A 944 -40.27 -12.42 -8.88
CA MET A 944 -39.04 -13.24 -8.92
C MET A 944 -39.34 -14.74 -8.87
N LEU A 945 -40.30 -15.18 -8.04
CA LEU A 945 -40.72 -16.57 -7.95
C LEU A 945 -41.48 -17.03 -9.21
N ALA A 946 -42.37 -16.20 -9.76
CA ALA A 946 -43.05 -16.47 -11.03
C ALA A 946 -42.05 -16.62 -12.20
N LEU A 947 -41.02 -15.76 -12.25
CA LEU A 947 -39.93 -15.89 -13.21
C LEU A 947 -39.15 -17.20 -13.05
N ALA A 948 -38.86 -17.61 -11.80
CA ALA A 948 -38.17 -18.86 -11.52
C ALA A 948 -39.01 -20.10 -11.93
N LEU A 949 -40.32 -20.10 -11.67
CA LEU A 949 -41.23 -21.17 -12.08
C LEU A 949 -41.36 -21.30 -13.61
N LEU A 950 -41.50 -20.17 -14.32
CA LEU A 950 -41.51 -20.15 -15.78
C LEU A 950 -40.19 -20.66 -16.38
N GLN A 951 -39.05 -20.26 -15.79
CA GLN A 951 -37.72 -20.66 -16.26
C GLN A 951 -37.42 -22.15 -16.02
N THR A 952 -37.98 -22.76 -14.97
CA THR A 952 -37.61 -24.13 -14.52
C THR A 952 -38.63 -25.21 -14.87
N ARG A 953 -39.92 -24.85 -15.03
CA ARG A 953 -41.03 -25.80 -15.23
C ARG A 953 -42.01 -25.40 -16.35
N ASP A 954 -41.87 -24.22 -16.96
CA ASP A 954 -42.91 -23.49 -17.72
C ASP A 954 -44.28 -23.50 -17.00
N ASP A 955 -44.25 -23.37 -15.66
CA ASP A 955 -45.46 -23.37 -14.82
C ASP A 955 -46.19 -22.01 -14.93
N ARG A 956 -46.93 -21.87 -16.02
CA ARG A 956 -47.72 -20.69 -16.37
C ARG A 956 -48.89 -20.47 -15.42
N GLU A 957 -49.47 -21.53 -14.85
CA GLU A 957 -50.60 -21.42 -13.93
C GLU A 957 -50.13 -20.93 -12.56
N GLY A 958 -49.08 -21.53 -11.99
CA GLY A 958 -48.44 -21.08 -10.75
C GLY A 958 -47.91 -19.65 -10.86
N ALA A 959 -47.25 -19.31 -11.98
CA ALA A 959 -46.81 -17.94 -12.26
C ALA A 959 -47.99 -16.95 -12.36
N SER A 960 -49.07 -17.31 -13.07
CA SER A 960 -50.29 -16.48 -13.13
C SER A 960 -50.93 -16.29 -11.74
N ALA A 961 -50.94 -17.33 -10.90
CA ALA A 961 -51.49 -17.27 -9.55
C ALA A 961 -50.67 -16.38 -8.61
N LEU A 962 -49.34 -16.38 -8.72
CA LEU A 962 -48.45 -15.51 -7.93
C LEU A 962 -48.61 -14.03 -8.27
N LEU A 963 -48.74 -13.71 -9.56
CA LEU A 963 -48.82 -12.33 -10.07
C LEU A 963 -50.18 -11.65 -9.80
N ARG A 964 -51.22 -12.42 -9.46
CA ARG A 964 -52.51 -11.86 -9.01
C ARG A 964 -52.34 -11.18 -7.65
N MET A 965 -52.37 -9.85 -7.69
CA MET A 965 -52.20 -8.98 -6.52
C MET A 965 -53.37 -9.09 -5.53
N PRO A 966 -53.10 -9.33 -4.23
CA PRO A 966 -54.09 -9.17 -3.17
C PRO A 966 -54.61 -7.72 -3.08
N PRO A 967 -55.93 -7.49 -2.90
CA PRO A 967 -56.48 -6.14 -2.76
C PRO A 967 -55.81 -5.33 -1.64
N GLY A 968 -55.39 -4.10 -1.96
CA GLY A 968 -54.81 -3.16 -1.00
C GLY A 968 -53.31 -3.34 -0.69
N GLN A 969 -52.65 -4.40 -1.18
CA GLN A 969 -51.20 -4.58 -0.97
C GLN A 969 -50.41 -3.57 -1.82
N ARG A 970 -49.69 -2.65 -1.18
CA ARG A 970 -48.81 -1.68 -1.85
C ARG A 970 -47.46 -2.32 -2.24
N PRO A 971 -46.75 -1.78 -3.25
CA PRO A 971 -45.34 -2.10 -3.48
C PRO A 971 -44.52 -1.95 -2.19
N ARG A 972 -43.63 -2.93 -1.99
CA ARG A 972 -42.48 -2.88 -1.09
C ARG A 972 -41.33 -3.50 -1.88
N HIS A 973 -40.13 -2.98 -1.71
CA HIS A 973 -38.95 -3.43 -2.41
C HIS A 973 -37.83 -3.77 -1.42
N GLY A 974 -36.95 -4.70 -1.80
CA GLY A 974 -35.81 -5.09 -0.98
C GLY A 974 -34.66 -4.08 -0.99
N ALA A 975 -33.49 -4.53 -0.50
CA ALA A 975 -32.24 -3.80 -0.58
C ALA A 975 -31.89 -3.42 -2.04
N PHE A 976 -31.35 -2.21 -2.21
CA PHE A 976 -31.08 -1.57 -3.51
C PHE A 976 -32.31 -1.44 -4.42
N GLY A 977 -33.52 -1.70 -3.91
CA GLY A 977 -34.77 -1.69 -4.65
C GLY A 977 -35.33 -0.28 -4.92
N SER A 978 -36.30 -0.23 -5.81
CA SER A 978 -37.13 0.95 -6.08
C SER A 978 -38.46 0.51 -6.68
N ASP A 979 -39.49 1.36 -6.63
CA ASP A 979 -40.79 1.14 -7.31
C ASP A 979 -40.61 0.72 -8.78
N ALA A 980 -39.65 1.32 -9.49
CA ALA A 980 -39.35 0.98 -10.87
C ALA A 980 -38.75 -0.42 -11.03
N ARG A 981 -37.90 -0.88 -10.10
CA ARG A 981 -37.42 -2.27 -10.10
C ARG A 981 -38.57 -3.27 -9.84
N VAL A 982 -39.53 -2.94 -8.98
CA VAL A 982 -40.72 -3.77 -8.74
C VAL A 982 -41.57 -3.90 -10.01
N ASP A 983 -41.91 -2.79 -10.66
CA ASP A 983 -42.72 -2.83 -11.89
C ASP A 983 -41.94 -3.43 -13.09
N ALA A 984 -40.60 -3.33 -13.12
CA ALA A 984 -39.76 -3.99 -14.10
C ALA A 984 -39.72 -5.51 -13.94
N LEU A 985 -39.57 -6.01 -12.70
CA LEU A 985 -39.68 -7.44 -12.39
C LEU A 985 -41.06 -8.00 -12.73
N ARG A 986 -42.12 -7.23 -12.46
CA ARG A 986 -43.49 -7.57 -12.86
C ARG A 986 -43.64 -7.57 -14.39
N LEU A 987 -43.12 -6.58 -15.11
CA LEU A 987 -43.14 -6.55 -16.57
C LEU A 987 -42.43 -7.77 -17.17
N LEU A 988 -41.26 -8.15 -16.64
CA LEU A 988 -40.54 -9.37 -17.05
C LEU A 988 -41.39 -10.64 -16.87
N ALA A 989 -42.08 -10.77 -15.73
CA ALA A 989 -42.91 -11.94 -15.44
C ALA A 989 -44.18 -11.99 -16.31
N HIS A 990 -44.88 -10.87 -16.45
CA HIS A 990 -46.08 -10.76 -17.29
C HIS A 990 -45.77 -10.92 -18.78
N ALA A 991 -44.70 -10.29 -19.30
CA ALA A 991 -44.32 -10.41 -20.71
C ALA A 991 -43.86 -11.82 -21.12
N ARG A 992 -43.42 -12.65 -20.15
CA ARG A 992 -43.12 -14.08 -20.38
C ARG A 992 -44.37 -14.97 -20.41
N LEU A 993 -45.45 -14.58 -19.72
CA LEU A 993 -46.76 -15.24 -19.81
C LEU A 993 -47.49 -14.84 -21.09
N ASP A 994 -47.72 -13.53 -21.26
CA ASP A 994 -48.41 -12.92 -22.38
C ASP A 994 -47.84 -11.49 -22.63
N PRO A 995 -47.07 -11.28 -23.71
CA PRO A 995 -46.50 -9.98 -24.03
C PRO A 995 -47.55 -8.95 -24.50
N GLN A 996 -48.77 -9.36 -24.84
CA GLN A 996 -49.82 -8.48 -25.38
C GLN A 996 -51.00 -8.25 -24.41
N SER A 997 -50.93 -8.77 -23.18
CA SER A 997 -51.96 -8.51 -22.16
C SER A 997 -52.07 -7.02 -21.76
N ALA A 998 -53.25 -6.64 -21.27
CA ALA A 998 -53.51 -5.28 -20.76
C ALA A 998 -52.61 -4.96 -19.54
N GLU A 999 -52.36 -5.95 -18.69
CA GLU A 999 -51.46 -5.87 -17.54
C GLU A 999 -50.01 -5.64 -17.97
N THR A 1000 -49.51 -6.37 -18.98
CA THR A 1000 -48.17 -6.16 -19.55
C THR A 1000 -48.03 -4.75 -20.11
N THR A 1001 -49.04 -4.26 -20.83
CA THR A 1001 -49.06 -2.91 -21.41
C THR A 1001 -49.07 -1.84 -20.32
N GLY A 1002 -49.94 -1.95 -19.32
CA GLY A 1002 -50.01 -0.99 -18.21
C GLY A 1002 -48.75 -0.95 -17.34
N LEU A 1003 -48.02 -2.07 -17.22
CA LEU A 1003 -46.71 -2.12 -16.56
C LEU A 1003 -45.63 -1.41 -17.37
N LEU A 1004 -45.61 -1.59 -18.70
CA LEU A 1004 -44.72 -0.86 -19.61
C LEU A 1004 -44.97 0.65 -19.53
N ASP A 1005 -46.23 1.09 -19.62
CA ASP A 1005 -46.60 2.50 -19.52
C ASP A 1005 -46.24 3.09 -18.15
N SER A 1006 -46.46 2.35 -17.06
CA SER A 1006 -46.07 2.78 -15.71
C SER A 1006 -44.55 2.99 -15.60
N LEU A 1007 -43.73 2.07 -16.12
CA LEU A 1007 -42.28 2.24 -16.19
C LEU A 1007 -41.88 3.43 -17.05
N VAL A 1008 -42.52 3.62 -18.20
CA VAL A 1008 -42.26 4.76 -19.10
C VAL A 1008 -42.58 6.09 -18.41
N LEU A 1009 -43.62 6.16 -17.57
CA LEU A 1009 -44.02 7.36 -16.83
C LEU A 1009 -43.19 7.62 -15.55
N ARG A 1010 -42.64 6.58 -14.90
CA ARG A 1010 -41.80 6.70 -13.69
C ARG A 1010 -40.38 7.24 -13.96
N ARG A 1011 -39.94 7.29 -15.22
CA ARG A 1011 -38.58 7.70 -15.62
C ARG A 1011 -38.38 9.21 -15.43
N GLN A 1012 -37.25 9.63 -14.85
CA GLN A 1012 -36.84 11.03 -14.73
C GLN A 1012 -35.48 11.22 -15.41
N GLY A 1013 -35.41 12.14 -16.38
CA GLY A 1013 -34.15 12.50 -17.07
C GLY A 1013 -33.44 11.36 -17.82
N GLY A 1014 -34.12 10.24 -18.12
CA GLY A 1014 -33.49 9.03 -18.67
C GLY A 1014 -33.27 7.89 -17.67
N HIS A 1015 -33.60 8.10 -16.39
CA HIS A 1015 -33.26 7.19 -15.31
C HIS A 1015 -34.46 6.77 -14.44
N TRP A 1016 -34.30 5.64 -13.76
CA TRP A 1016 -35.25 5.04 -12.83
C TRP A 1016 -34.70 5.07 -11.39
N ALA A 1017 -34.21 6.25 -10.99
CA ALA A 1017 -33.63 6.64 -9.70
C ALA A 1017 -32.34 5.93 -9.25
N THR A 1018 -32.15 4.63 -9.53
CA THR A 1018 -30.98 3.86 -9.08
C THR A 1018 -30.37 3.03 -10.22
N THR A 1019 -29.11 2.59 -10.06
CA THR A 1019 -28.45 1.65 -10.97
C THR A 1019 -29.27 0.36 -11.14
N GLN A 1020 -29.79 -0.20 -10.05
CA GLN A 1020 -30.78 -1.29 -10.07
C GLN A 1020 -32.04 -0.93 -10.88
N GLY A 1021 -32.66 0.21 -10.60
CA GLY A 1021 -33.88 0.64 -11.31
C GLY A 1021 -33.66 0.76 -12.81
N ASN A 1022 -32.54 1.36 -13.22
CA ASN A 1022 -32.11 1.43 -14.61
C ASN A 1022 -31.90 0.04 -15.23
N ALA A 1023 -31.14 -0.83 -14.56
CA ALA A 1023 -30.73 -2.12 -15.09
C ALA A 1023 -31.91 -3.07 -15.27
N TRP A 1024 -32.80 -3.14 -14.28
CA TRP A 1024 -34.01 -3.95 -14.37
C TRP A 1024 -35.02 -3.37 -15.36
N ALA A 1025 -35.23 -2.04 -15.41
CA ALA A 1025 -36.16 -1.44 -16.39
C ALA A 1025 -35.66 -1.62 -17.83
N LEU A 1026 -34.36 -1.42 -18.08
CA LEU A 1026 -33.71 -1.70 -19.37
C LEU A 1026 -33.89 -3.16 -19.77
N TRP A 1027 -33.60 -4.10 -18.85
CA TRP A 1027 -33.75 -5.53 -19.13
C TRP A 1027 -35.21 -5.93 -19.38
N ALA A 1028 -36.16 -5.35 -18.64
CA ALA A 1028 -37.58 -5.64 -18.77
C ALA A 1028 -38.19 -5.11 -20.08
N ILE A 1029 -37.87 -3.89 -20.46
CA ILE A 1029 -38.34 -3.28 -21.71
C ILE A 1029 -37.69 -3.99 -22.92
N ALA A 1030 -36.41 -4.38 -22.82
CA ALA A 1030 -35.75 -5.20 -23.83
C ALA A 1030 -36.37 -6.62 -23.96
N ASP A 1031 -36.66 -7.31 -22.85
CA ASP A 1031 -37.27 -8.65 -22.89
C ASP A 1031 -38.73 -8.62 -23.38
N HIS A 1032 -39.48 -7.57 -23.04
CA HIS A 1032 -40.79 -7.31 -23.64
C HIS A 1032 -40.68 -7.05 -25.15
N ALA A 1033 -39.75 -6.18 -25.58
CA ALA A 1033 -39.53 -5.89 -27.01
C ALA A 1033 -39.16 -7.14 -27.83
N ARG A 1034 -38.37 -8.07 -27.27
CA ARG A 1034 -38.08 -9.38 -27.89
C ARG A 1034 -39.31 -10.27 -28.06
N ARG A 1035 -40.36 -10.10 -27.25
CA ARG A 1035 -41.54 -10.99 -27.19
C ARG A 1035 -42.75 -10.44 -27.92
N SER A 1036 -42.87 -9.13 -28.10
CA SER A 1036 -44.07 -8.47 -28.64
C SER A 1036 -44.26 -8.60 -30.16
N GLY A 1037 -43.34 -9.26 -30.87
CA GLY A 1037 -43.41 -9.53 -32.32
C GLY A 1037 -42.44 -8.71 -33.17
N PRO A 1038 -42.45 -8.89 -34.50
CA PRO A 1038 -41.55 -8.15 -35.39
C PRO A 1038 -41.83 -6.64 -35.34
N PRO A 1039 -40.80 -5.80 -35.19
CA PRO A 1039 -40.98 -4.36 -35.02
C PRO A 1039 -41.41 -3.67 -36.31
N ARG A 1040 -42.13 -2.56 -36.17
CA ARG A 1040 -42.62 -1.75 -37.30
C ARG A 1040 -41.47 -0.97 -37.93
N ALA A 1041 -41.38 -0.99 -39.26
CA ALA A 1041 -40.48 -0.11 -40.00
C ALA A 1041 -40.85 1.37 -39.79
N ILE A 1042 -39.85 2.23 -39.82
CA ILE A 1042 -39.99 3.69 -39.61
C ILE A 1042 -39.16 4.46 -40.63
N GLU A 1043 -39.61 5.67 -40.98
CA GLU A 1043 -38.90 6.62 -41.84
C GLU A 1043 -39.27 8.07 -41.49
N GLY A 1044 -38.41 9.01 -41.86
CA GLY A 1044 -38.62 10.44 -41.69
C GLY A 1044 -37.35 11.26 -41.90
N GLU A 1045 -37.36 12.53 -41.50
CA GLU A 1045 -36.20 13.40 -41.57
C GLU A 1045 -36.07 14.37 -40.39
N VAL A 1046 -34.84 14.80 -40.13
CA VAL A 1046 -34.48 15.77 -39.08
C VAL A 1046 -33.78 16.97 -39.72
N ARG A 1047 -34.29 18.17 -39.48
CA ARG A 1047 -33.76 19.44 -39.97
C ARG A 1047 -33.03 20.19 -38.85
N ILE A 1048 -31.82 20.66 -39.14
CA ILE A 1048 -30.94 21.48 -38.28
C ILE A 1048 -30.55 22.70 -39.12
N GLY A 1049 -31.02 23.90 -38.79
CA GLY A 1049 -30.80 25.08 -39.64
C GLY A 1049 -31.27 24.84 -41.08
N THR A 1050 -30.32 24.87 -42.02
CA THR A 1050 -30.52 24.56 -43.46
C THR A 1050 -30.26 23.09 -43.84
N THR A 1051 -29.72 22.27 -42.94
CA THR A 1051 -29.32 20.89 -43.21
C THR A 1051 -30.45 19.91 -42.86
N THR A 1052 -30.78 19.00 -43.77
CA THR A 1052 -31.76 17.92 -43.53
C THR A 1052 -31.08 16.55 -43.58
N ARG A 1053 -31.31 15.72 -42.56
CA ARG A 1053 -30.78 14.36 -42.43
C ARG A 1053 -31.94 13.37 -42.32
N ARG A 1054 -32.07 12.49 -43.33
CA ARG A 1054 -33.08 11.43 -43.36
C ARG A 1054 -32.72 10.27 -42.45
N PHE A 1055 -33.74 9.56 -41.95
CA PHE A 1055 -33.61 8.31 -41.24
C PHE A 1055 -34.60 7.27 -41.77
N SER A 1056 -34.22 5.99 -41.66
CA SER A 1056 -35.13 4.87 -41.82
C SER A 1056 -34.60 3.67 -41.03
N ALA A 1057 -35.51 2.80 -40.57
CA ALA A 1057 -35.20 1.52 -39.93
C ALA A 1057 -36.19 0.46 -40.41
N GLY A 1058 -35.67 -0.75 -40.68
CA GLY A 1058 -36.46 -1.91 -41.11
C GLY A 1058 -36.83 -2.83 -39.95
N THR A 1059 -37.41 -3.99 -40.27
CA THR A 1059 -37.84 -5.00 -39.28
C THR A 1059 -36.71 -5.65 -38.48
N ASN A 1060 -35.44 -5.44 -38.86
CA ASN A 1060 -34.28 -6.16 -38.32
C ASN A 1060 -33.35 -5.30 -37.45
N ASP A 1061 -33.43 -3.97 -37.52
CA ASP A 1061 -32.77 -3.03 -36.58
C ASP A 1061 -33.74 -1.86 -36.39
N PRO A 1062 -34.64 -1.91 -35.38
CA PRO A 1062 -35.83 -1.05 -35.31
C PRO A 1062 -35.61 0.29 -34.60
N LEU A 1063 -34.35 0.60 -34.29
CA LEU A 1063 -33.94 1.71 -33.44
C LEU A 1063 -32.86 2.52 -34.15
N VAL A 1064 -33.23 3.64 -34.76
CA VAL A 1064 -32.23 4.54 -35.37
C VAL A 1064 -31.61 5.40 -34.27
N ALA A 1065 -30.28 5.39 -34.18
CA ALA A 1065 -29.53 6.40 -33.43
C ALA A 1065 -28.80 7.35 -34.39
N LEU A 1066 -29.01 8.65 -34.20
CA LEU A 1066 -28.31 9.73 -34.89
C LEU A 1066 -27.52 10.54 -33.87
N ARG A 1067 -26.23 10.78 -34.11
CA ARG A 1067 -25.48 11.86 -33.46
C ARG A 1067 -25.39 13.05 -34.41
N LEU A 1068 -25.81 14.21 -33.92
CA LEU A 1068 -26.01 15.45 -34.66
C LEU A 1068 -25.18 16.55 -33.97
N PRO A 1069 -24.03 16.98 -34.52
CA PRO A 1069 -23.32 18.14 -34.00
C PRO A 1069 -24.23 19.37 -34.03
N LEU A 1070 -24.14 20.24 -33.01
CA LEU A 1070 -24.93 21.47 -32.91
C LEU A 1070 -24.03 22.65 -32.55
N THR A 1071 -24.27 23.80 -33.18
CA THR A 1071 -23.81 25.10 -32.68
C THR A 1071 -24.93 25.79 -31.90
N ALA A 1072 -24.58 26.84 -31.14
CA ALA A 1072 -25.58 27.71 -30.50
C ALA A 1072 -26.53 28.36 -31.53
N ALA A 1073 -26.07 28.62 -32.76
CA ALA A 1073 -26.90 29.14 -33.84
C ALA A 1073 -27.89 28.08 -34.37
N ASP A 1074 -27.47 26.82 -34.47
CA ASP A 1074 -28.36 25.71 -34.82
C ASP A 1074 -29.44 25.50 -33.75
N ALA A 1075 -29.03 25.54 -32.47
CA ALA A 1075 -29.93 25.43 -31.32
C ALA A 1075 -30.97 26.56 -31.32
N ALA A 1076 -30.55 27.81 -31.52
CA ALA A 1076 -31.43 28.97 -31.65
C ALA A 1076 -32.38 28.89 -32.87
N SER A 1077 -31.96 28.23 -33.96
CA SER A 1077 -32.80 28.00 -35.15
C SER A 1077 -33.86 26.90 -34.97
N GLY A 1078 -33.75 26.09 -33.92
CA GLY A 1078 -34.62 24.96 -33.60
C GLY A 1078 -34.41 23.73 -34.50
N VAL A 1079 -34.14 22.58 -33.87
CA VAL A 1079 -34.05 21.28 -34.55
C VAL A 1079 -35.44 20.66 -34.66
N THR A 1080 -35.80 20.15 -35.84
CA THR A 1080 -37.17 19.66 -36.12
C THR A 1080 -37.15 18.26 -36.72
N LEU A 1081 -37.93 17.33 -36.17
CA LEU A 1081 -38.17 16.00 -36.77
C LEU A 1081 -39.53 15.98 -37.47
N SER A 1082 -39.58 15.39 -38.66
CA SER A 1082 -40.80 15.24 -39.48
C SER A 1082 -41.01 13.78 -39.92
N HIS A 1083 -42.25 13.29 -39.83
CA HIS A 1083 -42.65 11.97 -40.38
C HIS A 1083 -44.14 11.91 -40.75
N ALA A 1084 -44.51 10.98 -41.63
CA ALA A 1084 -45.88 10.78 -42.12
C ALA A 1084 -46.53 9.44 -41.68
N LEU A 1085 -45.88 8.70 -40.78
CA LEU A 1085 -46.31 7.37 -40.32
C LEU A 1085 -47.65 7.43 -39.57
N PRO A 1086 -48.55 6.42 -39.72
CA PRO A 1086 -49.87 6.39 -39.09
C PRO A 1086 -49.86 6.03 -37.58
N PHE A 1087 -48.69 6.10 -36.93
CA PHE A 1087 -48.50 5.86 -35.49
C PHE A 1087 -47.38 6.76 -34.96
N PRO A 1088 -47.39 7.13 -33.67
CA PRO A 1088 -46.37 8.02 -33.12
C PRO A 1088 -45.00 7.35 -33.02
N LEU A 1089 -43.95 8.14 -33.20
CA LEU A 1089 -42.57 7.73 -32.96
C LEU A 1089 -42.15 8.03 -31.52
N HIS A 1090 -41.50 7.06 -30.90
CA HIS A 1090 -40.87 7.21 -29.59
C HIS A 1090 -39.47 7.78 -29.81
N LEU A 1091 -39.22 8.96 -29.26
CA LEU A 1091 -37.95 9.68 -29.40
C LEU A 1091 -37.24 9.83 -28.05
N GLU A 1092 -35.93 9.61 -28.03
CA GLU A 1092 -35.04 10.11 -26.97
C GLU A 1092 -34.12 11.16 -27.58
N ALA A 1093 -34.22 12.40 -27.10
CA ALA A 1093 -33.39 13.54 -27.47
C ALA A 1093 -32.47 13.86 -26.30
N ALA A 1094 -31.21 13.44 -26.38
CA ALA A 1094 -30.16 13.68 -25.39
C ALA A 1094 -29.15 14.70 -25.92
N ILE A 1095 -29.09 15.88 -25.30
CA ILE A 1095 -28.14 16.93 -25.64
C ILE A 1095 -26.91 16.86 -24.72
N SER A 1096 -25.72 16.77 -25.32
CA SER A 1096 -24.45 17.04 -24.64
C SER A 1096 -24.10 18.52 -24.80
N GLY A 1097 -23.61 19.14 -23.73
CA GLY A 1097 -23.19 20.54 -23.74
C GLY A 1097 -22.35 20.85 -22.51
N ARG A 1098 -21.85 22.09 -22.44
CA ARG A 1098 -21.05 22.57 -21.31
C ARG A 1098 -21.68 23.81 -20.73
N ARG A 1099 -21.43 24.07 -19.45
CA ARG A 1099 -21.68 25.40 -18.92
C ARG A 1099 -20.68 26.38 -19.53
N THR A 1100 -21.16 27.58 -19.82
CA THR A 1100 -20.30 28.71 -20.20
C THR A 1100 -19.29 28.96 -19.09
N ALA A 1101 -18.05 28.52 -19.29
CA ALA A 1101 -16.97 28.63 -18.31
C ALA A 1101 -16.59 30.10 -18.10
N GLY A 1102 -17.25 30.74 -17.13
CA GLY A 1102 -16.85 32.06 -16.64
C GLY A 1102 -15.48 32.03 -15.99
N THR A 1103 -14.94 33.21 -15.67
CA THR A 1103 -13.66 33.34 -14.95
C THR A 1103 -13.72 32.88 -13.48
N ASN A 1104 -14.90 32.51 -12.99
CA ASN A 1104 -15.14 32.08 -11.61
C ASN A 1104 -15.26 30.55 -11.54
N PRO A 1105 -14.80 29.91 -10.45
CA PRO A 1105 -15.00 28.47 -10.26
C PRO A 1105 -16.47 28.07 -10.13
N ALA A 1106 -16.77 26.79 -10.36
CA ALA A 1106 -18.06 26.20 -10.05
C ALA A 1106 -18.40 26.35 -8.56
N ALA A 1107 -19.57 26.93 -8.27
CA ALA A 1107 -20.07 27.11 -6.90
C ALA A 1107 -20.45 25.77 -6.26
N ALA A 1108 -20.30 25.68 -4.94
CA ALA A 1108 -20.67 24.50 -4.16
C ALA A 1108 -22.16 24.15 -4.31
N ILE A 1109 -22.47 22.85 -4.29
CA ILE A 1109 -23.83 22.32 -4.40
C ILE A 1109 -24.12 21.49 -3.15
N HIS A 1110 -25.29 21.71 -2.55
CA HIS A 1110 -25.71 21.02 -1.33
C HIS A 1110 -27.07 20.34 -1.55
N ARG A 1111 -27.08 19.00 -1.66
CA ARG A 1111 -28.30 18.19 -1.73
C ARG A 1111 -28.17 17.01 -0.78
N GLY A 1112 -28.45 17.23 0.51
CA GLY A 1112 -28.36 16.20 1.56
C GLY A 1112 -26.93 15.84 2.02
N PHE A 1113 -25.91 16.41 1.38
CA PHE A 1113 -24.53 16.50 1.87
C PHE A 1113 -24.00 17.93 1.65
N SER A 1114 -23.18 18.39 2.58
CA SER A 1114 -22.23 19.49 2.35
C SER A 1114 -20.82 18.93 2.27
N LEU A 1115 -19.99 19.52 1.40
CA LEU A 1115 -18.60 19.14 1.18
C LEU A 1115 -17.77 20.41 1.02
N ARG A 1116 -16.73 20.55 1.83
CA ARG A 1116 -15.75 21.65 1.76
C ARG A 1116 -14.36 21.06 1.67
N ARG A 1117 -13.65 21.36 0.57
CA ARG A 1117 -12.24 21.01 0.39
C ARG A 1117 -11.36 22.19 0.76
N THR A 1118 -10.30 21.94 1.51
CA THR A 1118 -9.24 22.92 1.77
C THR A 1118 -7.87 22.31 1.48
N TYR A 1119 -6.99 23.15 0.93
CA TYR A 1119 -5.58 22.84 0.73
C TYR A 1119 -4.77 23.62 1.79
N GLU A 1120 -3.89 22.94 2.50
CA GLU A 1120 -3.06 23.52 3.56
C GLU A 1120 -1.58 23.19 3.23
N LYS A 1121 -0.70 24.19 3.13
CA LYS A 1121 0.74 23.94 2.89
C LYS A 1121 1.38 23.45 4.19
N LEU A 1122 2.21 22.40 4.12
CA LEU A 1122 2.94 21.92 5.28
C LEU A 1122 4.30 22.62 5.44
N ASP A 1123 4.64 23.01 6.67
CA ASP A 1123 6.00 23.40 7.02
C ASP A 1123 6.92 22.18 7.27
N ALA A 1124 8.21 22.42 7.54
CA ALA A 1124 9.19 21.37 7.82
C ALA A 1124 8.87 20.54 9.08
N LYS A 1125 7.98 21.05 9.94
CA LYS A 1125 7.48 20.42 11.17
C LYS A 1125 6.14 19.71 10.93
N ASN A 1126 5.72 19.60 9.66
CA ASN A 1126 4.48 19.00 9.18
C ASN A 1126 3.22 19.71 9.70
N ARG A 1127 3.35 20.97 10.13
CA ARG A 1127 2.21 21.77 10.59
C ARG A 1127 1.51 22.38 9.37
N PRO A 1128 0.18 22.26 9.24
CA PRO A 1128 -0.56 22.90 8.17
C PRO A 1128 -0.60 24.43 8.34
N GLY A 1129 -0.56 25.14 7.23
CA GLY A 1129 -0.64 26.60 7.15
C GLY A 1129 -1.25 27.08 5.83
N PRO A 1130 -1.22 28.41 5.59
CA PRO A 1130 -1.81 29.04 4.41
C PRO A 1130 -1.24 28.48 3.10
N ILE A 1131 -2.05 28.46 2.03
CA ILE A 1131 -1.70 27.79 0.76
C ILE A 1131 -0.87 28.67 -0.18
N GLU A 1132 -0.73 29.95 0.14
CA GLU A 1132 -0.05 30.95 -0.68
C GLU A 1132 1.45 30.65 -0.89
N GLY A 1133 1.95 30.94 -2.09
CA GLY A 1133 3.36 30.70 -2.42
C GLY A 1133 3.73 29.20 -2.45
N LEU A 1134 2.88 28.36 -3.02
CA LEU A 1134 3.25 26.99 -3.42
C LEU A 1134 4.46 27.03 -4.36
N ARG A 1135 5.44 26.18 -4.10
CA ARG A 1135 6.57 25.90 -5.01
C ARG A 1135 6.69 24.41 -5.26
N VAL A 1136 7.25 24.06 -6.42
CA VAL A 1136 7.65 22.68 -6.73
C VAL A 1136 8.43 22.04 -5.56
N GLY A 1137 8.05 20.80 -5.22
CA GLY A 1137 8.56 20.02 -4.10
C GLY A 1137 7.80 20.21 -2.78
N ASP A 1138 7.04 21.30 -2.61
CA ASP A 1138 6.30 21.55 -1.36
C ASP A 1138 5.18 20.51 -1.14
N ARG A 1139 4.93 20.16 0.14
CA ARG A 1139 3.88 19.22 0.56
C ARG A 1139 2.60 19.96 0.91
N VAL A 1140 1.47 19.41 0.49
CA VAL A 1140 0.12 19.95 0.69
C VAL A 1140 -0.74 18.90 1.39
N LEU A 1141 -1.39 19.29 2.48
CA LEU A 1141 -2.43 18.52 3.14
C LEU A 1141 -3.77 18.90 2.53
N VAL A 1142 -4.46 17.94 1.93
CA VAL A 1142 -5.81 18.08 1.41
C VAL A 1142 -6.78 17.59 2.48
N THR A 1143 -7.71 18.45 2.88
CA THR A 1143 -8.73 18.16 3.90
C THR A 1143 -10.12 18.31 3.28
N LEU A 1144 -10.95 17.29 3.42
CA LEU A 1144 -12.36 17.27 3.03
C LEU A 1144 -13.22 17.27 4.30
N ASP A 1145 -13.82 18.40 4.64
CA ASP A 1145 -14.85 18.50 5.68
C ASP A 1145 -16.21 18.15 5.06
N ILE A 1146 -16.94 17.22 5.68
CA ILE A 1146 -18.23 16.68 5.22
C ILE A 1146 -19.29 16.96 6.29
N ASP A 1147 -20.47 17.40 5.90
CA ASP A 1147 -21.64 17.53 6.78
C ASP A 1147 -22.82 16.73 6.17
N ALA A 1148 -23.24 15.65 6.84
CA ALA A 1148 -24.29 14.74 6.39
C ALA A 1148 -25.59 15.01 7.15
N ALA A 1149 -26.61 15.54 6.46
CA ALA A 1149 -27.86 16.00 7.08
C ALA A 1149 -28.75 14.85 7.62
N ASP A 1150 -28.60 13.66 7.05
CA ASP A 1150 -29.22 12.40 7.44
C ASP A 1150 -28.16 11.29 7.31
N PRO A 1151 -28.25 10.16 8.03
CA PRO A 1151 -27.39 9.00 7.76
C PRO A 1151 -27.52 8.54 6.30
N ALA A 1152 -26.42 8.00 5.77
CA ALA A 1152 -26.34 7.51 4.39
C ALA A 1152 -25.58 6.18 4.33
N GLU A 1153 -25.86 5.40 3.29
CA GLU A 1153 -25.22 4.12 3.00
C GLU A 1153 -24.62 4.19 1.61
N TRP A 1154 -23.49 3.52 1.41
CA TRP A 1154 -22.79 3.41 0.12
C TRP A 1154 -22.51 4.79 -0.48
N VAL A 1155 -21.69 5.57 0.22
CA VAL A 1155 -21.27 6.90 -0.17
C VAL A 1155 -19.94 6.82 -0.91
N ALA A 1156 -19.86 7.45 -2.07
CA ALA A 1156 -18.64 7.64 -2.83
C ALA A 1156 -18.17 9.10 -2.73
N ILE A 1157 -16.87 9.27 -2.54
CA ILE A 1157 -16.16 10.55 -2.63
C ILE A 1157 -15.16 10.44 -3.79
N ASP A 1158 -15.22 11.40 -4.71
CA ASP A 1158 -14.30 11.54 -5.84
C ASP A 1158 -13.68 12.94 -5.76
N ASP A 1159 -12.37 13.01 -5.52
CA ASP A 1159 -11.61 14.25 -5.35
C ASP A 1159 -10.52 14.33 -6.43
N PRO A 1160 -10.81 14.94 -7.59
CA PRO A 1160 -9.82 15.15 -8.63
C PRO A 1160 -8.80 16.21 -8.21
N LEU A 1161 -7.52 15.90 -8.35
CA LEU A 1161 -6.45 16.84 -8.03
C LEU A 1161 -6.28 17.88 -9.16
N PRO A 1162 -5.85 19.11 -8.84
CA PRO A 1162 -5.32 20.04 -9.83
C PRO A 1162 -3.99 19.54 -10.39
N ALA A 1163 -3.73 19.80 -11.67
CA ALA A 1163 -2.62 19.22 -12.44
C ALA A 1163 -1.18 19.53 -11.94
N VAL A 1164 -1.01 20.50 -11.04
CA VAL A 1164 0.27 20.79 -10.37
C VAL A 1164 0.55 19.87 -9.18
N LEU A 1165 -0.44 19.11 -8.70
CA LEU A 1165 -0.32 18.21 -7.55
C LEU A 1165 -0.37 16.74 -7.95
N GLU A 1166 0.40 15.91 -7.23
CA GLU A 1166 0.29 14.44 -7.27
C GLU A 1166 0.02 13.92 -5.84
N PRO A 1167 -0.91 12.96 -5.65
CA PRO A 1167 -1.18 12.41 -4.33
C PRO A 1167 -0.05 11.46 -3.89
N SER A 1168 0.36 11.56 -2.64
CA SER A 1168 1.35 10.65 -2.04
C SER A 1168 0.77 9.22 -1.95
N GLN A 1169 1.55 8.22 -2.37
CA GLN A 1169 1.20 6.81 -2.21
C GLN A 1169 1.47 6.31 -0.78
N GLY A 1170 2.34 6.99 -0.03
CA GLY A 1170 2.65 6.71 1.38
C GLY A 1170 3.41 5.40 1.64
N THR A 1171 3.66 4.59 0.62
CA THR A 1171 4.37 3.30 0.73
C THR A 1171 5.79 3.31 0.17
N PHE A 1172 6.19 4.34 -0.59
CA PHE A 1172 7.56 4.45 -1.12
C PHE A 1172 8.51 5.08 -0.11
N ARG A 1173 9.75 4.57 -0.06
CA ARG A 1173 10.82 5.07 0.80
C ARG A 1173 11.19 6.52 0.44
N THR A 1174 11.01 6.88 -0.83
CA THR A 1174 11.44 8.14 -1.44
C THR A 1174 10.42 9.28 -1.34
N GLU A 1175 9.19 9.05 -0.89
CA GLU A 1175 8.18 10.13 -0.73
C GLU A 1175 8.32 10.91 0.58
N GLY A 1176 9.02 10.34 1.57
CA GLY A 1176 8.93 10.74 2.98
C GLY A 1176 7.82 9.96 3.71
N LYS A 1177 7.94 9.79 5.03
CA LYS A 1177 6.85 9.26 5.87
C LYS A 1177 5.86 10.39 6.20
N ASP A 1178 4.62 10.05 6.55
CA ASP A 1178 3.66 10.97 7.18
C ASP A 1178 4.00 11.15 8.69
N PRO A 1179 4.61 12.27 9.12
CA PRO A 1179 5.12 12.41 10.48
C PRO A 1179 4.02 13.04 11.34
N GLY A 1180 3.31 12.19 12.08
CA GLY A 1180 2.19 12.58 12.95
C GLY A 1180 0.85 11.92 12.60
N GLY A 1181 0.75 11.20 11.47
CA GLY A 1181 -0.47 10.49 11.08
C GLY A 1181 -1.58 11.39 10.53
N LEU A 1182 -1.21 12.53 9.94
CA LEU A 1182 -2.13 13.56 9.43
C LEU A 1182 -2.99 13.04 8.25
N ALA A 1183 -2.52 12.03 7.53
CA ALA A 1183 -3.17 11.49 6.34
C ALA A 1183 -4.24 10.41 6.63
N ALA A 1184 -4.58 10.16 7.90
CA ALA A 1184 -5.39 9.01 8.34
C ALA A 1184 -6.65 9.36 9.17
N GLU A 1185 -7.11 10.62 9.20
CA GLU A 1185 -8.47 10.94 9.66
C GLU A 1185 -9.49 10.59 8.56
N GLY A 1186 -10.46 9.71 8.88
CA GLY A 1186 -11.74 9.58 8.16
C GLY A 1186 -12.35 8.17 8.11
N PRO A 1187 -13.70 8.04 8.07
CA PRO A 1187 -14.39 6.76 7.96
C PRO A 1187 -14.36 6.28 6.50
N CYS A 1188 -13.28 5.61 6.07
CA CYS A 1188 -13.11 5.13 4.71
C CYS A 1188 -12.88 3.62 4.69
N ASP A 1189 -13.86 2.85 4.20
CA ASP A 1189 -13.80 1.39 4.09
C ASP A 1189 -12.93 0.93 2.90
N PHE A 1190 -12.88 1.74 1.84
CA PHE A 1190 -11.98 1.54 0.69
C PHE A 1190 -11.47 2.88 0.14
N VAL A 1191 -10.21 2.92 -0.30
CA VAL A 1191 -9.55 4.11 -0.88
C VAL A 1191 -8.77 3.70 -2.12
N GLU A 1192 -8.93 4.47 -3.20
CA GLU A 1192 -8.17 4.32 -4.44
C GLU A 1192 -7.41 5.61 -4.76
N VAL A 1193 -6.10 5.49 -5.03
CA VAL A 1193 -5.22 6.62 -5.35
C VAL A 1193 -4.72 6.45 -6.78
N ARG A 1194 -5.04 7.41 -7.65
CA ARG A 1194 -4.59 7.48 -9.06
C ARG A 1194 -3.67 8.69 -9.26
N SER A 1195 -3.15 8.86 -10.46
CA SER A 1195 -2.37 10.06 -10.81
C SER A 1195 -3.20 11.35 -10.88
N ASP A 1196 -4.51 11.25 -11.14
CA ASP A 1196 -5.42 12.39 -11.37
C ASP A 1196 -6.40 12.66 -10.23
N ARG A 1197 -6.61 11.71 -9.31
CA ARG A 1197 -7.63 11.78 -8.25
C ARG A 1197 -7.32 10.90 -7.05
N ARG A 1198 -7.95 11.22 -5.92
CA ARG A 1198 -8.18 10.29 -4.82
C ARG A 1198 -9.68 9.98 -4.73
N MET A 1199 -10.03 8.71 -4.59
CA MET A 1199 -11.39 8.27 -4.34
C MET A 1199 -11.46 7.57 -2.97
N ALA A 1200 -12.54 7.81 -2.24
CA ALA A 1200 -12.83 7.14 -0.97
C ALA A 1200 -14.28 6.66 -0.94
N PHE A 1201 -14.50 5.48 -0.36
CA PHE A 1201 -15.80 4.83 -0.31
C PHE A 1201 -16.14 4.47 1.13
N ILE A 1202 -17.41 4.67 1.49
CA ILE A 1202 -17.92 4.59 2.85
C ILE A 1202 -19.22 3.77 2.81
N ASP A 1203 -19.23 2.60 3.45
CA ASP A 1203 -20.37 1.69 3.41
C ASP A 1203 -21.53 2.22 4.26
N VAL A 1204 -21.22 2.84 5.41
CA VAL A 1204 -22.19 3.58 6.24
C VAL A 1204 -21.58 4.90 6.72
N LEU A 1205 -22.19 6.02 6.34
CA LEU A 1205 -21.84 7.37 6.79
C LEU A 1205 -22.92 7.88 7.76
N PRO A 1206 -22.63 8.00 9.08
CA PRO A 1206 -23.57 8.58 10.04
C PRO A 1206 -23.97 10.02 9.73
N GLU A 1207 -25.05 10.50 10.34
CA GLU A 1207 -25.38 11.93 10.37
C GLU A 1207 -24.28 12.78 11.05
N GLY A 1208 -24.26 14.07 10.74
CA GLY A 1208 -23.32 15.04 11.29
C GLY A 1208 -22.00 15.14 10.52
N ARG A 1209 -20.95 15.53 11.23
CA ARG A 1209 -19.68 15.98 10.63
C ARG A 1209 -18.60 14.92 10.59
N HIS A 1210 -18.01 14.77 9.42
CA HIS A 1210 -16.91 13.85 9.15
C HIS A 1210 -15.77 14.60 8.45
N ARG A 1211 -14.57 14.02 8.50
CA ARG A 1211 -13.38 14.58 7.84
C ARG A 1211 -12.62 13.48 7.14
N VAL A 1212 -12.10 13.75 5.94
CA VAL A 1212 -11.19 12.86 5.20
C VAL A 1212 -9.94 13.66 4.82
N ARG A 1213 -8.73 13.14 5.09
CA ARG A 1213 -7.45 13.83 4.79
C ARG A 1213 -6.49 13.01 3.94
N TYR A 1214 -5.57 13.67 3.25
CA TYR A 1214 -4.40 13.06 2.61
C TYR A 1214 -3.30 14.07 2.23
N LEU A 1215 -2.11 13.55 1.94
CA LEU A 1215 -0.98 14.33 1.44
C LEU A 1215 -0.91 14.30 -0.09
N ALA A 1216 -0.60 15.45 -0.67
CA ALA A 1216 -0.14 15.63 -2.03
C ALA A 1216 1.18 16.41 -2.06
N ARG A 1217 1.90 16.40 -3.18
CA ARG A 1217 3.13 17.19 -3.39
C ARG A 1217 3.04 17.96 -4.70
N VAL A 1218 3.58 19.18 -4.72
CA VAL A 1218 3.66 20.01 -5.94
C VAL A 1218 4.71 19.41 -6.89
N ARG A 1219 4.26 18.96 -8.07
CA ARG A 1219 5.09 18.32 -9.12
C ARG A 1219 5.28 19.17 -10.38
N ALA A 1220 4.53 20.26 -10.57
CA ALA A 1220 4.68 21.16 -11.71
C ALA A 1220 4.37 22.62 -11.35
N ALA A 1221 4.89 23.56 -12.13
CA ALA A 1221 4.57 24.99 -12.04
C ALA A 1221 3.47 25.39 -13.02
N GLY A 1222 2.56 26.28 -12.60
CA GLY A 1222 1.43 26.74 -13.40
C GLY A 1222 0.25 27.29 -12.60
N ASP A 1223 -0.73 27.85 -13.32
CA ASP A 1223 -2.05 28.28 -12.83
C ASP A 1223 -3.09 27.29 -13.37
N VAL A 1224 -3.67 26.49 -12.48
CA VAL A 1224 -4.49 25.33 -12.82
C VAL A 1224 -5.81 25.29 -12.05
N VAL A 1225 -6.81 24.66 -12.65
CA VAL A 1225 -8.14 24.46 -12.06
C VAL A 1225 -8.14 23.24 -11.15
N ALA A 1226 -8.51 23.45 -9.89
CA ALA A 1226 -8.88 22.40 -8.96
C ALA A 1226 -10.39 22.12 -9.10
N ALA A 1227 -10.72 21.16 -9.97
CA ALA A 1227 -12.06 20.64 -10.21
C ALA A 1227 -12.81 20.36 -8.88
N PRO A 1228 -14.13 20.67 -8.76
CA PRO A 1228 -14.90 20.37 -7.56
C PRO A 1228 -14.76 18.92 -7.09
N ALA A 1229 -14.50 18.73 -5.80
CA ALA A 1229 -14.65 17.41 -5.18
C ALA A 1229 -16.15 17.06 -5.11
N LYS A 1230 -16.48 15.78 -5.26
CA LYS A 1230 -17.84 15.25 -5.26
C LYS A 1230 -18.03 14.27 -4.11
N ILE A 1231 -19.20 14.32 -3.46
CA ILE A 1231 -19.71 13.27 -2.58
C ILE A 1231 -21.12 12.87 -3.03
N GLU A 1232 -21.45 11.58 -3.10
CA GLU A 1232 -22.81 11.13 -3.42
C GLU A 1232 -23.17 9.80 -2.76
N ALA A 1233 -24.46 9.61 -2.46
CA ALA A 1233 -25.00 8.30 -2.08
C ALA A 1233 -25.31 7.50 -3.36
N MET A 1234 -24.57 6.42 -3.62
CA MET A 1234 -24.55 5.69 -4.90
C MET A 1234 -25.94 5.22 -5.36
N TYR A 1235 -26.85 4.90 -4.41
CA TYR A 1235 -28.22 4.44 -4.67
C TYR A 1235 -29.30 5.48 -4.37
N LYS A 1236 -28.91 6.70 -4.03
CA LYS A 1236 -29.79 7.85 -3.88
C LYS A 1236 -29.07 9.05 -4.52
N PRO A 1237 -28.74 9.04 -5.83
CA PRO A 1237 -27.87 10.05 -6.47
C PRO A 1237 -28.45 11.48 -6.44
N GLN A 1238 -29.74 11.65 -6.12
CA GLN A 1238 -30.33 12.93 -5.75
C GLN A 1238 -29.78 13.52 -4.44
N ARG A 1239 -29.17 12.69 -3.58
CA ARG A 1239 -28.33 13.07 -2.44
C ARG A 1239 -26.86 13.14 -2.88
N HIS A 1240 -26.37 14.35 -3.14
CA HIS A 1240 -24.98 14.63 -3.46
C HIS A 1240 -24.55 16.00 -2.94
N GLY A 1241 -23.23 16.18 -2.80
CA GLY A 1241 -22.58 17.46 -2.59
C GLY A 1241 -21.46 17.64 -3.59
N PHE A 1242 -21.24 18.89 -4.01
CA PHE A 1242 -20.03 19.30 -4.70
C PHE A 1242 -19.36 20.41 -3.89
N SER A 1243 -18.04 20.36 -3.74
CA SER A 1243 -17.29 21.47 -3.19
C SER A 1243 -17.34 22.68 -4.13
N GLU A 1244 -16.89 23.83 -3.65
CA GLU A 1244 -16.45 24.89 -4.56
C GLU A 1244 -15.24 24.38 -5.37
N GLY A 1245 -15.15 24.77 -6.65
CA GLY A 1245 -13.90 24.67 -7.39
C GLY A 1245 -12.94 25.78 -6.94
N THR A 1246 -11.65 25.62 -7.19
CA THR A 1246 -10.67 26.72 -6.98
C THR A 1246 -9.64 26.77 -8.11
N ARG A 1247 -8.82 27.82 -8.16
CA ARG A 1247 -7.54 27.80 -8.88
C ARG A 1247 -6.41 27.65 -7.87
N LEU A 1248 -5.37 26.90 -8.23
CA LEU A 1248 -4.09 26.90 -7.53
C LEU A 1248 -3.02 27.43 -8.48
N HIS A 1249 -2.19 28.34 -7.98
CA HIS A 1249 -0.96 28.78 -8.64
C HIS A 1249 0.23 28.17 -7.90
N ALA A 1250 1.15 27.57 -8.65
CA ALA A 1250 2.41 27.04 -8.14
C ALA A 1250 3.58 27.61 -8.93
N ASP A 1251 4.55 28.20 -8.22
CA ASP A 1251 5.81 28.67 -8.79
C ASP A 1251 6.78 27.51 -9.03
N ALA A 1252 7.70 27.70 -9.98
CA ALA A 1252 8.87 26.83 -10.12
C ALA A 1252 9.71 26.82 -8.83
N ALA A 1253 10.56 25.81 -8.68
CA ALA A 1253 11.55 25.79 -7.60
C ALA A 1253 12.51 26.98 -7.76
N ALA A 1254 12.31 28.02 -6.96
CA ALA A 1254 13.21 29.16 -6.89
C ALA A 1254 14.56 28.74 -6.28
N PRO A 1255 15.69 29.26 -6.78
CA PRO A 1255 16.95 29.18 -6.06
C PRO A 1255 16.79 29.85 -4.69
N THR A 1256 17.52 29.33 -3.72
CA THR A 1256 17.54 29.84 -2.35
C THR A 1256 18.34 31.15 -2.35
N PRO A 1257 17.84 32.25 -1.78
CA PRO A 1257 18.70 33.43 -1.58
C PRO A 1257 19.90 33.03 -0.70
N PRO A 1258 21.12 33.49 -1.04
CA PRO A 1258 22.37 33.06 -0.41
C PRO A 1258 22.58 33.62 1.01
#